data_AF-A0A496XLP7-F1
#
_entry.id   AF-A0A496XLP7-F1
#
_cell.length_a   1.000
_cell.length_b   1.000
_cell.length_c   1.000
_cell.angle_alpha   90.00
_cell.angle_beta   90.00
_cell.angle_gamma   90.00
#
_symmetry.space_group_name_H-M   'P 1'
#
loop_
_entity.id
_entity.type
_entity.pdbx_description
1 polymer ?
#
loop_
_entity_poly.entity_id
_entity_poly.type
_entity_poly.pdbx_seq_one_letter_code
_entity_poly.pdbx_strand_id
1 'polypeptide(L)'
;MKTLTILIFLYACGFTQESGEGGRSRSEFINSPEMLSANSSAILYQNPIVETDNLTLEADADFSLLVGPQQVITSNQYLEGECYGGITNCFRVLDNINEVPLPKNAGTWGYNPNTTEFLQVNSFWHLKEQVRKFHTELASNFSLAIDSNSGRISSYPSELFSDFRYWREGTTLVLFSNTGFPNNAFYDPANFTLSLGEDSIEKEVKMAQDPSVIYHENGHNLVQLMMNYRNPFKDTGRVDLGSLFYDEAGAINEGLCDWFSYYMNKRTHVFEWAFGRFLNASRPLTESDDLISPPISLEPDSRLTYPRFLDYDPNFPDQPIEDVHYAGQIISYFMVAMVKSLENTCYYTEEQAITGVYGVFSESLAEMGDLTATGRNLLAAGIEPTPHDKYWNNLDENFSREWLNMVTPINFRRFAQTFGRFWLDTFSNTQTNRCPPVSVYPKDLLENIMDNYGLLNFDTYNDDGNYWLHKDGTPVGHSGPRKEVNILNRKRTTVLPKENLIFNPDANAPSAFIFDNRIDMISALQSLQQSGQIGQISPQIQADLAYNNGNGQVSPGELFGISPNLYNDSNSIIGGIQVLSNDWDHVREGKPCNTFEDGWPLVAEGGFDSSDEIIPSITPGDCNYITRTNGLVEPDQNEVTDSIYPVCFIQDLTDTATTWVNQEKYREIQEMDKSKCLYGSDQTKNCYINAIRGANQAVYSKMDPKKSWTGTYQVGSEPVIFNLSNILMFEVNKWTPPGTTIRCRLRARFTNCRDCFENPDWENDDFLDYQYSGGAPFRVIHIEFTVID
;
A
#
# COMPACT_ATOMS: atom_id res chain seq x y z
N MET A 1 29.58 -0.03 12.96
CA MET A 1 29.22 0.79 11.79
C MET A 1 28.22 0.01 10.97
N LYS A 2 26.96 0.41 11.02
CA LYS A 2 25.89 -0.13 10.15
C LYS A 2 25.64 0.95 9.11
N THR A 3 26.00 0.67 7.86
CA THR A 3 25.84 1.60 6.74
C THR A 3 24.40 1.49 6.22
N LEU A 4 23.70 2.61 6.00
CA LEU A 4 22.44 2.60 5.25
C LEU A 4 22.79 2.46 3.77
N THR A 5 22.89 1.24 3.27
CA THR A 5 23.10 1.03 1.84
C THR A 5 21.76 1.12 1.13
N ILE A 6 21.47 2.27 0.51
CA ILE A 6 20.40 2.36 -0.51
C ILE A 6 20.89 1.55 -1.72
N LEU A 7 20.44 0.30 -1.80
CA LEU A 7 20.82 -0.64 -2.83
C LEU A 7 19.72 -0.67 -3.90
N ILE A 8 20.00 -0.06 -5.04
CA ILE A 8 19.39 -0.45 -6.31
C ILE A 8 19.96 -1.83 -6.63
N PHE A 9 19.16 -2.89 -6.50
CA PHE A 9 19.62 -4.25 -6.77
C PHE A 9 19.98 -4.39 -8.26
N LEU A 10 21.28 -4.45 -8.51
CA LEU A 10 21.89 -4.92 -9.75
C LEU A 10 22.74 -6.13 -9.39
N TYR A 11 22.25 -7.34 -9.67
CA TYR A 11 23.10 -8.53 -9.69
C TYR A 11 22.75 -9.43 -10.88
N ALA A 12 23.71 -9.49 -11.80
CA ALA A 12 23.81 -10.52 -12.82
C ALA A 12 24.75 -11.63 -12.33
N CYS A 13 24.34 -12.90 -12.43
CA CYS A 13 25.23 -14.02 -12.73
C CYS A 13 24.43 -15.26 -13.14
N GLY A 14 24.82 -15.87 -14.27
CA GLY A 14 24.01 -16.87 -14.96
C GLY A 14 24.22 -18.33 -14.56
N PHE A 15 23.28 -19.15 -14.99
CA PHE A 15 23.47 -20.55 -15.34
C PHE A 15 22.56 -20.89 -16.53
N THR A 16 23.15 -21.53 -17.53
CA THR A 16 22.51 -22.01 -18.77
C THR A 16 21.71 -23.28 -18.51
N GLN A 17 20.45 -23.31 -18.92
CA GLN A 17 19.70 -24.56 -19.14
C GLN A 17 19.28 -24.63 -20.61
N GLU A 18 19.80 -25.64 -21.32
CA GLU A 18 19.37 -26.00 -22.67
C GLU A 18 17.98 -26.64 -22.63
N SER A 19 17.03 -26.11 -23.41
CA SER A 19 15.79 -26.80 -23.77
C SER A 19 15.54 -26.66 -25.27
N GLY A 20 15.07 -27.75 -25.88
CA GLY A 20 15.24 -28.04 -27.30
C GLY A 20 14.42 -27.19 -28.27
N GLU A 21 15.04 -26.91 -29.41
CA GLU A 21 14.48 -26.18 -30.55
C GLU A 21 13.29 -26.90 -31.20
N GLY A 22 12.10 -26.33 -31.07
CA GLY A 22 10.89 -26.69 -31.81
C GLY A 22 10.46 -25.61 -32.79
N GLY A 23 11.32 -25.20 -33.72
CA GLY A 23 11.04 -24.08 -34.65
C GLY A 23 9.89 -24.36 -35.65
N ARG A 24 8.77 -23.65 -35.50
CA ARG A 24 7.79 -23.43 -36.58
C ARG A 24 8.32 -22.35 -37.52
N SER A 25 8.52 -22.66 -38.81
CA SER A 25 8.93 -21.63 -39.80
C SER A 25 7.76 -20.66 -40.07
N ARG A 26 7.78 -19.46 -39.48
CA ARG A 26 6.94 -18.33 -39.90
C ARG A 26 7.67 -17.59 -41.03
N SER A 27 6.96 -17.23 -42.09
CA SER A 27 7.49 -16.35 -43.14
C SER A 27 7.62 -14.93 -42.63
N GLU A 28 8.67 -14.23 -43.02
CA GLU A 28 8.90 -12.81 -42.71
C GLU A 28 7.67 -11.94 -43.01
N PHE A 29 7.10 -11.30 -41.98
CA PHE A 29 6.00 -10.36 -42.13
C PHE A 29 6.57 -8.94 -42.14
N ILE A 30 6.46 -8.27 -43.28
CA ILE A 30 6.90 -6.88 -43.41
C ILE A 30 5.76 -5.97 -42.92
N ASN A 31 5.93 -5.38 -41.73
CA ASN A 31 4.99 -4.38 -41.17
C ASN A 31 5.15 -3.00 -41.86
N SER A 32 5.02 -2.96 -43.18
CA SER A 32 5.14 -1.73 -43.97
C SER A 32 3.77 -1.16 -44.37
N PRO A 33 3.69 0.16 -44.62
CA PRO A 33 2.43 0.81 -44.99
C PRO A 33 1.74 0.23 -46.23
N GLU A 34 2.49 -0.31 -47.20
CA GLU A 34 1.91 -0.88 -48.43
C GLU A 34 1.13 -2.18 -48.19
N MET A 35 1.38 -2.85 -47.07
CA MET A 35 0.81 -4.16 -46.73
C MET A 35 -0.34 -4.07 -45.73
N LEU A 36 -0.60 -2.89 -45.18
CA LEU A 36 -1.55 -2.66 -44.09
C LEU A 36 -2.80 -1.94 -44.56
N SER A 37 -3.91 -2.23 -43.88
CA SER A 37 -5.13 -1.43 -44.02
C SER A 37 -4.96 -0.05 -43.38
N ALA A 38 -5.76 0.92 -43.84
CA ALA A 38 -5.74 2.27 -43.29
C ALA A 38 -5.94 2.24 -41.77
N ASN A 39 -5.19 3.07 -41.05
CA ASN A 39 -5.20 3.17 -39.58
C ASN A 39 -4.71 1.92 -38.82
N SER A 40 -4.07 0.96 -39.49
CA SER A 40 -3.67 -0.31 -38.88
C SER A 40 -2.15 -0.51 -38.80
N SER A 41 -1.73 -1.45 -37.94
CA SER A 41 -0.36 -1.98 -37.81
C SER A 41 -0.42 -3.43 -37.34
N ALA A 42 0.60 -4.25 -37.62
CA ALA A 42 0.86 -5.43 -36.82
C ALA A 42 1.39 -5.03 -35.43
N ILE A 43 1.20 -5.90 -34.43
CA ILE A 43 1.58 -5.68 -33.02
C ILE A 43 2.13 -6.98 -32.42
N LEU A 44 2.86 -6.89 -31.30
CA LEU A 44 3.29 -8.05 -30.53
C LEU A 44 2.13 -8.51 -29.63
N TYR A 45 1.34 -9.50 -30.09
CA TYR A 45 0.13 -9.90 -29.36
C TYR A 45 0.47 -10.57 -28.02
N GLN A 46 1.54 -11.36 -28.00
CA GLN A 46 2.20 -11.85 -26.79
C GLN A 46 3.64 -11.35 -26.74
N ASN A 47 4.30 -11.56 -25.61
CA ASN A 47 5.72 -11.28 -25.51
C ASN A 47 6.54 -12.27 -26.36
N PRO A 48 7.79 -11.91 -26.71
CA PRO A 48 8.66 -12.70 -27.58
C PRO A 48 8.90 -14.15 -27.13
N ILE A 49 9.04 -14.40 -25.83
CA ILE A 49 9.25 -15.76 -25.28
C ILE A 49 8.03 -16.63 -25.55
N VAL A 50 6.83 -16.11 -25.28
CA VAL A 50 5.56 -16.83 -25.48
C VAL A 50 5.25 -17.04 -26.96
N GLU A 51 5.56 -16.07 -27.84
CA GLU A 51 5.34 -16.22 -29.29
C GLU A 51 6.25 -17.29 -29.91
N THR A 52 7.47 -17.45 -29.39
CA THR A 52 8.49 -18.34 -29.95
C THR A 52 8.55 -19.70 -29.28
N ASP A 53 8.04 -19.83 -28.05
CA ASP A 53 8.27 -20.99 -27.19
C ASP A 53 9.78 -21.23 -26.96
N ASN A 54 10.56 -20.15 -26.87
CA ASN A 54 12.02 -20.19 -26.70
C ASN A 54 12.47 -19.36 -25.50
N LEU A 55 12.70 -20.04 -24.36
CA LEU A 55 13.17 -19.43 -23.12
C LEU A 55 14.60 -18.86 -23.21
N THR A 56 15.37 -19.21 -24.24
CA THR A 56 16.74 -18.71 -24.46
C THR A 56 16.81 -17.76 -25.65
N LEU A 57 15.69 -17.15 -26.07
CA LEU A 57 15.67 -16.18 -27.16
C LEU A 57 16.72 -15.08 -26.93
N GLU A 58 17.47 -14.76 -27.97
CA GLU A 58 18.57 -13.78 -27.94
C GLU A 58 18.04 -12.34 -27.97
N ALA A 59 18.82 -11.41 -27.40
CA ALA A 59 18.46 -10.00 -27.29
C ALA A 59 18.21 -9.33 -28.65
N ASP A 60 18.91 -9.76 -29.71
CA ASP A 60 18.85 -9.23 -31.07
C ASP A 60 17.82 -9.93 -31.97
N ALA A 61 16.84 -10.63 -31.38
CA ALA A 61 15.77 -11.30 -32.11
C ALA A 61 15.01 -10.35 -33.05
N ASP A 62 14.80 -10.79 -34.31
CA ASP A 62 14.03 -10.02 -35.28
C ASP A 62 12.52 -10.09 -35.00
N PHE A 63 11.98 -9.01 -34.45
CA PHE A 63 10.55 -8.91 -34.11
C PHE A 63 9.63 -8.95 -35.33
N SER A 64 10.15 -8.77 -36.55
CA SER A 64 9.37 -8.91 -37.80
C SER A 64 8.83 -10.33 -38.01
N LEU A 65 9.43 -11.32 -37.34
CA LEU A 65 8.99 -12.71 -37.35
C LEU A 65 7.94 -13.02 -36.27
N LEU A 66 7.77 -12.12 -35.29
CA LEU A 66 7.02 -12.35 -34.05
C LEU A 66 5.69 -11.59 -34.02
N VAL A 67 5.54 -10.54 -34.81
CA VAL A 67 4.30 -9.76 -34.85
C VAL A 67 3.09 -10.59 -35.31
N GLY A 68 1.95 -10.33 -34.68
CA GLY A 68 0.67 -10.95 -34.96
C GLY A 68 -0.09 -10.31 -36.13
N PRO A 69 -1.37 -10.69 -36.33
CA PRO A 69 -2.21 -10.12 -37.38
C PRO A 69 -2.43 -8.61 -37.18
N GLN A 70 -2.58 -7.88 -38.29
CA GLN A 70 -2.82 -6.43 -38.25
C GLN A 70 -4.04 -6.06 -37.39
N GLN A 71 -3.91 -4.97 -36.64
CA GLN A 71 -4.92 -4.40 -35.75
C GLN A 71 -5.20 -2.95 -36.10
N VAL A 72 -6.42 -2.48 -35.82
CA VAL A 72 -6.78 -1.07 -35.95
C VAL A 72 -6.23 -0.30 -34.75
N ILE A 73 -5.26 0.58 -35.02
CA ILE A 73 -4.57 1.37 -34.00
C ILE A 73 -5.41 2.61 -33.67
N THR A 74 -5.43 3.61 -34.55
CA THR A 74 -6.27 4.82 -34.38
C THR A 74 -6.47 5.57 -35.70
N SER A 75 -7.63 6.21 -35.85
CA SER A 75 -7.91 7.15 -36.94
C SER A 75 -7.26 8.52 -36.74
N ASN A 76 -6.76 8.83 -35.55
CA ASN A 76 -6.13 10.11 -35.23
C ASN A 76 -4.81 10.31 -35.99
N GLN A 77 -4.37 11.57 -36.13
CA GLN A 77 -3.11 11.90 -36.80
C GLN A 77 -1.88 11.45 -35.98
N TYR A 78 -2.05 11.39 -34.66
CA TYR A 78 -1.05 11.00 -33.67
C TYR A 78 -1.58 9.83 -32.82
N LEU A 79 -0.69 9.20 -32.04
CA LEU A 79 -1.01 8.13 -31.09
C LEU A 79 -1.71 8.68 -29.84
N GLU A 80 -2.93 9.19 -30.04
CA GLU A 80 -3.80 9.77 -29.02
C GLU A 80 -5.12 8.99 -28.99
N GLY A 81 -5.61 8.70 -27.78
CA GLY A 81 -6.80 7.89 -27.52
C GLY A 81 -7.90 8.65 -26.80
N GLU A 82 -9.13 8.21 -27.02
CA GLU A 82 -10.32 8.67 -26.32
C GLU A 82 -10.75 7.63 -25.28
N CYS A 83 -11.41 8.09 -24.22
CA CYS A 83 -12.01 7.23 -23.21
C CYS A 83 -13.53 7.22 -23.28
N TYR A 84 -14.13 6.28 -22.54
CA TYR A 84 -15.59 6.18 -22.43
C TYR A 84 -16.21 7.53 -22.03
N GLY A 85 -17.43 7.80 -22.49
CA GLY A 85 -18.14 9.06 -22.19
C GLY A 85 -17.65 10.27 -22.98
N GLY A 86 -16.73 10.10 -23.93
CA GLY A 86 -16.28 11.19 -24.82
C GLY A 86 -15.15 12.05 -24.27
N ILE A 87 -14.39 11.55 -23.28
CA ILE A 87 -13.18 12.22 -22.79
C ILE A 87 -12.12 12.18 -23.90
N THR A 88 -11.97 13.31 -24.59
CA THR A 88 -10.94 13.51 -25.64
C THR A 88 -9.56 13.67 -25.02
N ASN A 89 -8.50 13.24 -25.72
CA ASN A 89 -7.10 13.32 -25.25
C ASN A 89 -6.89 12.60 -23.90
N CYS A 90 -7.51 11.44 -23.76
CA CYS A 90 -7.51 10.67 -22.52
C CYS A 90 -6.12 10.11 -22.19
N PHE A 91 -5.46 9.54 -23.20
CA PHE A 91 -4.10 9.05 -23.12
C PHE A 91 -3.37 9.26 -24.45
N ARG A 92 -2.04 9.28 -24.41
CA ARG A 92 -1.18 9.34 -25.59
C ARG A 92 0.12 8.56 -25.37
N VAL A 93 0.76 8.18 -26.46
CA VAL A 93 2.08 7.54 -26.43
C VAL A 93 3.12 8.40 -27.14
N LEU A 94 4.28 8.52 -26.52
CA LEU A 94 5.48 9.17 -27.03
C LEU A 94 6.67 8.21 -26.86
N ASP A 95 7.77 8.46 -27.57
CA ASP A 95 9.00 7.70 -27.37
C ASP A 95 9.61 8.00 -25.98
N ASN A 96 9.87 9.27 -25.70
CA ASN A 96 10.39 9.76 -24.43
C ASN A 96 9.91 11.20 -24.14
N ILE A 97 10.31 11.76 -22.98
CA ILE A 97 9.84 13.07 -22.50
C ILE A 97 10.18 14.26 -23.41
N ASN A 98 11.21 14.13 -24.25
CA ASN A 98 11.69 15.21 -25.12
C ASN A 98 11.16 15.12 -26.55
N GLU A 99 10.44 14.04 -26.89
CA GLU A 99 10.04 13.75 -28.26
C GLU A 99 8.67 14.33 -28.64
N VAL A 100 8.51 14.55 -29.94
CA VAL A 100 7.24 15.03 -30.52
C VAL A 100 6.31 13.86 -30.87
N PRO A 101 4.98 14.08 -30.94
CA PRO A 101 4.04 13.03 -31.31
C PRO A 101 4.34 12.37 -32.65
N LEU A 102 4.39 11.03 -32.67
CA LEU A 102 4.62 10.23 -33.88
C LEU A 102 3.45 10.38 -34.87
N PRO A 103 3.67 10.88 -36.11
CA PRO A 103 2.62 10.98 -37.11
C PRO A 103 2.36 9.62 -37.77
N LYS A 104 1.21 9.49 -38.46
CA LYS A 104 0.95 8.35 -39.35
C LYS A 104 1.94 8.24 -40.51
N ASN A 105 2.25 7.00 -40.87
CA ASN A 105 3.06 6.67 -42.05
C ASN A 105 2.16 6.25 -43.23
N ALA A 106 2.05 7.14 -44.23
CA ALA A 106 1.24 6.91 -45.43
C ALA A 106 -0.22 6.47 -45.15
N GLY A 107 -0.84 6.99 -44.08
CA GLY A 107 -2.21 6.66 -43.68
C GLY A 107 -2.37 5.37 -42.88
N THR A 108 -1.26 4.69 -42.55
CA THR A 108 -1.21 3.51 -41.68
C THR A 108 -0.32 3.79 -40.46
N TRP A 109 -0.21 2.81 -39.57
CA TRP A 109 0.73 2.79 -38.46
C TRP A 109 1.83 1.74 -38.67
N GLY A 110 2.12 1.39 -39.92
CA GLY A 110 3.18 0.45 -40.28
C GLY A 110 4.56 1.02 -40.05
N TYR A 111 5.25 0.46 -39.06
CA TYR A 111 6.65 0.72 -38.74
C TYR A 111 7.39 -0.61 -38.54
N ASN A 112 8.69 -0.62 -38.82
CA ASN A 112 9.51 -1.82 -38.66
C ASN A 112 9.50 -2.27 -37.19
N PRO A 113 9.17 -3.54 -36.88
CA PRO A 113 9.07 -4.02 -35.50
C PRO A 113 10.32 -3.86 -34.62
N ASN A 114 11.48 -3.63 -35.23
CA ASN A 114 12.75 -3.42 -34.52
C ASN A 114 13.07 -1.93 -34.26
N THR A 115 12.12 -1.00 -34.45
CA THR A 115 12.35 0.44 -34.26
C THR A 115 11.53 1.04 -33.12
N THR A 116 11.96 2.20 -32.63
CA THR A 116 11.27 2.90 -31.54
C THR A 116 9.89 3.43 -31.94
N GLU A 117 9.66 3.72 -33.21
CA GLU A 117 8.32 4.07 -33.72
C GLU A 117 7.35 2.89 -33.57
N PHE A 118 7.82 1.66 -33.79
CA PHE A 118 6.99 0.49 -33.54
C PHE A 118 6.69 0.29 -32.05
N LEU A 119 7.65 0.54 -31.15
CA LEU A 119 7.40 0.46 -29.70
C LEU A 119 6.28 1.40 -29.27
N GLN A 120 6.22 2.61 -29.85
CA GLN A 120 5.14 3.55 -29.60
C GLN A 120 3.79 3.00 -30.08
N VAL A 121 3.74 2.45 -31.30
CA VAL A 121 2.50 1.86 -31.87
C VAL A 121 2.04 0.64 -31.07
N ASN A 122 2.97 -0.24 -30.69
CA ASN A 122 2.73 -1.42 -29.88
C ASN A 122 2.14 -1.01 -28.52
N SER A 123 2.82 -0.09 -27.83
CA SER A 123 2.38 0.40 -26.52
C SER A 123 1.02 1.08 -26.57
N PHE A 124 0.76 1.85 -27.62
CA PHE A 124 -0.53 2.51 -27.81
C PHE A 124 -1.67 1.50 -27.94
N TRP A 125 -1.48 0.43 -28.72
CA TRP A 125 -2.52 -0.58 -28.90
C TRP A 125 -2.85 -1.30 -27.59
N HIS A 126 -1.83 -1.75 -26.85
CA HIS A 126 -2.04 -2.43 -25.57
C HIS A 126 -2.68 -1.52 -24.51
N LEU A 127 -2.19 -0.29 -24.37
CA LEU A 127 -2.77 0.70 -23.47
C LEU A 127 -4.24 0.98 -23.83
N LYS A 128 -4.53 1.21 -25.12
CA LYS A 128 -5.89 1.45 -25.63
C LYS A 128 -6.83 0.29 -25.30
N GLU A 129 -6.43 -0.94 -25.55
CA GLU A 129 -7.30 -2.09 -25.32
C GLU A 129 -7.56 -2.33 -23.82
N GLN A 130 -6.56 -2.14 -22.96
CA GLN A 130 -6.75 -2.23 -21.51
C GLN A 130 -7.68 -1.13 -20.99
N VAL A 131 -7.46 0.12 -21.41
CA VAL A 131 -8.32 1.27 -21.04
C VAL A 131 -9.75 1.07 -21.55
N ARG A 132 -9.92 0.52 -22.76
CA ARG A 132 -11.25 0.20 -23.32
C ARG A 132 -11.95 -0.89 -22.50
N LYS A 133 -11.23 -1.98 -22.17
CA LYS A 133 -11.79 -3.10 -21.40
C LYS A 133 -12.18 -2.64 -19.99
N PHE A 134 -11.29 -1.94 -19.30
CA PHE A 134 -11.53 -1.34 -17.99
C PHE A 134 -12.81 -0.50 -17.96
N HIS A 135 -12.96 0.48 -18.86
CA HIS A 135 -14.16 1.31 -18.87
C HIS A 135 -15.44 0.55 -19.21
N THR A 136 -15.37 -0.40 -20.13
CA THR A 136 -16.53 -1.21 -20.54
C THR A 136 -17.04 -2.04 -19.36
N GLU A 137 -16.12 -2.68 -18.64
CA GLU A 137 -16.46 -3.49 -17.49
C GLU A 137 -16.84 -2.67 -16.26
N LEU A 138 -16.21 -1.51 -16.05
CA LEU A 138 -16.62 -0.57 -15.00
C LEU A 138 -18.07 -0.12 -15.22
N ALA A 139 -18.43 0.24 -16.45
CA ALA A 139 -19.80 0.67 -16.77
C ALA A 139 -20.82 -0.47 -16.55
N SER A 140 -20.44 -1.69 -16.91
CA SER A 140 -21.25 -2.89 -16.66
C SER A 140 -21.44 -3.16 -15.16
N ASN A 141 -20.33 -3.18 -14.41
CA ASN A 141 -20.35 -3.43 -12.95
C ASN A 141 -21.07 -2.31 -12.20
N PHE A 142 -20.87 -1.05 -12.60
CA PHE A 142 -21.58 0.10 -12.03
C PHE A 142 -23.08 -0.02 -12.25
N SER A 143 -23.53 -0.30 -13.47
CA SER A 143 -24.97 -0.46 -13.78
C SER A 143 -25.62 -1.55 -12.93
N LEU A 144 -24.88 -2.63 -12.68
CA LEU A 144 -25.29 -3.73 -11.81
C LEU A 144 -25.26 -3.39 -10.32
N ALA A 145 -24.43 -2.42 -9.92
CA ALA A 145 -24.23 -1.99 -8.54
C ALA A 145 -25.32 -1.03 -8.07
N ILE A 146 -25.72 -0.11 -8.94
CA ILE A 146 -26.68 0.96 -8.63
C ILE A 146 -28.14 0.57 -8.94
N ASP A 147 -28.38 -0.67 -9.39
CA ASP A 147 -29.75 -1.17 -9.56
C ASP A 147 -30.44 -1.23 -8.20
N SER A 148 -31.45 -0.36 -8.02
CA SER A 148 -32.23 -0.26 -6.78
C SER A 148 -32.94 -1.56 -6.38
N ASN A 149 -33.11 -2.49 -7.33
CA ASN A 149 -33.71 -3.80 -7.06
C ASN A 149 -32.69 -4.84 -6.57
N SER A 150 -31.39 -4.53 -6.60
CA SER A 150 -30.34 -5.47 -6.21
C SER A 150 -30.25 -5.67 -4.70
N GLY A 151 -30.77 -4.74 -3.90
CA GLY A 151 -30.61 -4.72 -2.45
C GLY A 151 -29.15 -4.64 -1.98
N ARG A 152 -28.20 -4.36 -2.90
CA ARG A 152 -26.77 -4.28 -2.62
C ARG A 152 -26.39 -2.87 -2.21
N ILE A 153 -25.53 -2.75 -1.21
CA ILE A 153 -24.89 -1.48 -0.86
C ILE A 153 -23.61 -1.38 -1.68
N SER A 154 -23.51 -0.39 -2.56
CA SER A 154 -22.33 -0.18 -3.42
C SER A 154 -21.43 0.93 -2.89
N SER A 155 -20.13 0.79 -3.13
CA SER A 155 -19.14 1.84 -2.89
C SER A 155 -18.86 2.71 -4.11
N TYR A 156 -19.43 2.39 -5.27
CA TYR A 156 -19.42 3.33 -6.39
C TYR A 156 -20.29 4.56 -6.06
N PRO A 157 -19.77 5.78 -6.22
CA PRO A 157 -20.58 6.98 -6.08
C PRO A 157 -21.60 7.05 -7.23
N SER A 158 -22.80 7.54 -6.96
CA SER A 158 -23.86 7.72 -7.97
C SER A 158 -23.41 8.58 -9.14
N GLU A 159 -22.48 9.50 -8.89
CA GLU A 159 -21.94 10.44 -9.87
C GLU A 159 -20.71 9.91 -10.61
N LEU A 160 -20.29 8.64 -10.41
CA LEU A 160 -19.07 8.07 -10.97
C LEU A 160 -18.91 8.41 -12.46
N PHE A 161 -19.97 8.22 -13.25
CA PHE A 161 -19.96 8.50 -14.68
C PHE A 161 -20.37 9.93 -15.05
N SER A 162 -21.23 10.59 -14.27
CA SER A 162 -21.68 11.96 -14.59
C SER A 162 -20.60 13.01 -14.33
N ASP A 163 -19.72 12.76 -13.35
CA ASP A 163 -18.62 13.63 -12.96
C ASP A 163 -17.27 13.13 -13.50
N PHE A 164 -17.27 12.17 -14.43
CA PHE A 164 -16.08 11.55 -15.02
C PHE A 164 -15.08 11.00 -13.99
N ARG A 165 -15.53 10.56 -12.81
CA ARG A 165 -14.62 10.16 -11.72
C ARG A 165 -13.84 8.88 -11.98
N TYR A 166 -14.21 8.16 -13.04
CA TYR A 166 -13.49 6.99 -13.51
C TYR A 166 -12.20 7.32 -14.28
N TRP A 167 -11.92 8.61 -14.55
CA TRP A 167 -10.69 9.07 -15.20
C TRP A 167 -10.25 10.45 -14.69
N ARG A 168 -8.98 10.82 -14.90
CA ARG A 168 -8.48 12.16 -14.56
C ARG A 168 -8.88 13.18 -15.63
N GLU A 169 -10.12 13.70 -15.55
CA GLU A 169 -10.60 14.72 -16.50
C GLU A 169 -9.67 15.94 -16.55
N GLY A 170 -9.30 16.38 -17.75
CA GLY A 170 -8.40 17.52 -17.96
C GLY A 170 -6.91 17.19 -17.84
N THR A 171 -6.53 15.94 -17.57
CA THR A 171 -5.13 15.46 -17.59
C THR A 171 -4.99 14.26 -18.53
N THR A 172 -4.06 14.35 -19.48
CA THR A 172 -3.75 13.25 -20.40
C THR A 172 -2.73 12.31 -19.77
N LEU A 173 -3.03 11.01 -19.71
CA LEU A 173 -2.04 9.98 -19.37
C LEU A 173 -1.00 9.89 -20.49
N VAL A 174 0.28 10.05 -20.19
CA VAL A 174 1.34 9.94 -21.20
C VAL A 174 2.17 8.70 -20.93
N LEU A 175 2.23 7.79 -21.90
CA LEU A 175 3.14 6.65 -21.86
C LEU A 175 4.37 6.96 -22.71
N PHE A 176 5.55 6.82 -22.12
CA PHE A 176 6.85 6.88 -22.78
C PHE A 176 7.34 5.46 -23.06
N SER A 177 7.40 5.06 -24.33
CA SER A 177 7.72 3.67 -24.70
C SER A 177 9.20 3.33 -24.60
N ASN A 178 10.08 4.32 -24.44
CA ASN A 178 11.52 4.15 -24.41
C ASN A 178 12.22 5.32 -23.71
N THR A 179 12.22 5.30 -22.37
CA THR A 179 12.83 6.37 -21.55
C THR A 179 14.34 6.24 -21.38
N GLY A 180 14.93 5.10 -21.76
CA GLY A 180 16.32 4.76 -21.47
C GLY A 180 16.60 4.51 -19.98
N PHE A 181 15.55 4.38 -19.17
CA PHE A 181 15.70 4.05 -17.75
C PHE A 181 16.15 2.58 -17.62
N PRO A 182 17.26 2.29 -16.92
CA PRO A 182 17.83 0.95 -16.89
C PRO A 182 17.00 0.01 -16.00
N ASN A 183 16.74 -1.20 -16.49
CA ASN A 183 16.15 -2.35 -15.78
C ASN A 183 14.85 -2.05 -15.05
N ASN A 184 14.03 -1.11 -15.55
CA ASN A 184 12.80 -0.76 -14.88
C ASN A 184 11.70 -0.29 -15.83
N ALA A 185 10.48 -0.35 -15.33
CA ALA A 185 9.34 0.39 -15.81
C ALA A 185 8.59 0.93 -14.58
N PHE A 186 7.88 2.05 -14.72
CA PHE A 186 7.13 2.60 -13.59
C PHE A 186 5.96 3.48 -14.03
N TYR A 187 4.94 3.54 -13.18
CA TYR A 187 3.93 4.59 -13.17
C TYR A 187 4.30 5.70 -12.19
N ASP A 188 4.28 6.95 -12.67
CA ASP A 188 4.43 8.14 -11.83
C ASP A 188 3.04 8.77 -11.57
N PRO A 189 2.50 8.63 -10.35
CA PRO A 189 1.18 9.16 -10.00
C PRO A 189 1.12 10.68 -10.02
N ALA A 190 2.24 11.38 -9.78
CA ALA A 190 2.32 12.83 -9.70
C ALA A 190 2.21 13.48 -11.08
N ASN A 191 2.96 12.95 -12.05
CA ASN A 191 2.96 13.46 -13.43
C ASN A 191 1.89 12.81 -14.32
N PHE A 192 1.23 11.74 -13.85
CA PHE A 192 0.30 10.94 -14.65
C PHE A 192 0.98 10.37 -15.90
N THR A 193 2.12 9.73 -15.69
CA THR A 193 2.97 9.21 -16.77
C THR A 193 3.34 7.76 -16.52
N LEU A 194 3.43 6.98 -17.60
CA LEU A 194 3.99 5.63 -17.63
C LEU A 194 5.35 5.71 -18.31
N SER A 195 6.37 5.09 -17.75
CA SER A 195 7.73 5.10 -18.28
C SER A 195 8.21 3.68 -18.48
N LEU A 196 8.46 3.30 -19.73
CA LEU A 196 9.02 2.00 -20.09
C LEU A 196 10.52 2.16 -20.37
N GLY A 197 11.34 1.38 -19.70
CA GLY A 197 12.79 1.42 -19.78
C GLY A 197 13.40 0.43 -20.78
N GLU A 198 14.68 0.16 -20.57
CA GLU A 198 15.51 -0.77 -21.33
C GLU A 198 16.35 -1.64 -20.39
N ASP A 199 16.82 -2.79 -20.87
CA ASP A 199 17.86 -3.52 -20.17
C ASP A 199 19.17 -2.72 -20.16
N SER A 200 19.85 -2.72 -19.01
CA SER A 200 21.06 -1.94 -18.78
C SER A 200 22.29 -2.47 -19.51
N ILE A 201 22.28 -3.77 -19.86
CA ILE A 201 23.35 -4.50 -20.54
C ILE A 201 22.99 -4.63 -22.03
N GLU A 202 21.88 -5.28 -22.33
CA GLU A 202 21.38 -5.55 -23.69
C GLU A 202 20.36 -4.49 -24.10
N LYS A 203 20.83 -3.31 -24.47
CA LYS A 203 19.99 -2.12 -24.67
C LYS A 203 18.92 -2.26 -25.76
N GLU A 204 19.04 -3.23 -26.65
CA GLU A 204 18.01 -3.60 -27.63
C GLU A 204 16.76 -4.23 -27.00
N VAL A 205 16.88 -4.79 -25.79
CA VAL A 205 15.77 -5.30 -24.99
C VAL A 205 15.04 -4.12 -24.37
N LYS A 206 13.79 -3.93 -24.78
CA LYS A 206 12.92 -2.85 -24.33
C LYS A 206 11.74 -3.40 -23.56
N MET A 207 11.36 -2.73 -22.49
CA MET A 207 10.25 -3.13 -21.64
C MET A 207 8.92 -3.05 -22.40
N ALA A 208 8.83 -2.14 -23.38
CA ALA A 208 7.70 -2.00 -24.30
C ALA A 208 7.50 -3.17 -25.30
N GLN A 209 8.45 -4.10 -25.40
CA GLN A 209 8.31 -5.33 -26.20
C GLN A 209 7.49 -6.40 -25.47
N ASP A 210 7.31 -6.29 -24.15
CA ASP A 210 6.48 -7.20 -23.36
C ASP A 210 5.15 -6.54 -22.98
N PRO A 211 4.03 -6.96 -23.58
CA PRO A 211 2.71 -6.40 -23.26
C PRO A 211 2.33 -6.52 -21.78
N SER A 212 2.82 -7.53 -21.07
CA SER A 212 2.51 -7.71 -19.65
C SER A 212 3.09 -6.58 -18.79
N VAL A 213 4.26 -6.04 -19.16
CA VAL A 213 4.82 -4.83 -18.51
C VAL A 213 3.88 -3.65 -18.68
N ILE A 214 3.39 -3.43 -19.90
CA ILE A 214 2.46 -2.33 -20.19
C ILE A 214 1.17 -2.45 -19.38
N TYR A 215 0.62 -3.65 -19.27
CA TYR A 215 -0.59 -3.91 -18.50
C TYR A 215 -0.38 -3.75 -16.99
N HIS A 216 0.78 -4.15 -16.47
CA HIS A 216 1.16 -3.97 -15.08
C HIS A 216 1.31 -2.49 -14.74
N GLU A 217 2.10 -1.74 -15.51
CA GLU A 217 2.35 -0.32 -15.23
C GLU A 217 1.06 0.51 -15.29
N ASN A 218 0.24 0.28 -16.32
CA ASN A 218 -1.06 0.94 -16.37
C ASN A 218 -2.03 0.38 -15.31
N GLY A 219 -1.80 -0.83 -14.80
CA GLY A 219 -2.48 -1.39 -13.65
C GLY A 219 -2.39 -0.47 -12.42
N HIS A 220 -1.22 0.11 -12.13
CA HIS A 220 -1.06 1.07 -11.03
C HIS A 220 -1.94 2.30 -11.21
N ASN A 221 -2.02 2.84 -12.42
CA ASN A 221 -2.95 3.91 -12.75
C ASN A 221 -4.40 3.49 -12.47
N LEU A 222 -4.82 2.32 -12.94
CA LEU A 222 -6.18 1.82 -12.72
C LEU A 222 -6.50 1.60 -11.23
N VAL A 223 -5.57 1.04 -10.45
CA VAL A 223 -5.66 0.91 -8.98
C VAL A 223 -5.88 2.27 -8.34
N GLN A 224 -5.05 3.26 -8.69
CA GLN A 224 -5.18 4.60 -8.14
C GLN A 224 -6.50 5.27 -8.53
N LEU A 225 -6.99 5.07 -9.76
CA LEU A 225 -8.31 5.57 -10.16
C LEU A 225 -9.42 4.96 -9.28
N MET A 226 -9.41 3.64 -9.07
CA MET A 226 -10.40 2.95 -8.23
C MET A 226 -10.37 3.41 -6.77
N MET A 227 -9.16 3.61 -6.22
CA MET A 227 -8.95 4.18 -4.88
C MET A 227 -9.53 5.61 -4.74
N ASN A 228 -9.71 6.34 -5.84
CA ASN A 228 -10.12 7.74 -5.81
C ASN A 228 -11.50 8.00 -6.41
N TYR A 229 -12.31 6.98 -6.70
CA TYR A 229 -13.69 7.21 -7.19
C TYR A 229 -14.50 8.10 -6.25
N ARG A 230 -14.30 7.99 -4.93
CA ARG A 230 -15.01 8.76 -3.91
C ARG A 230 -14.30 10.06 -3.50
N ASN A 231 -13.08 10.30 -3.99
CA ASN A 231 -12.29 11.50 -3.69
C ASN A 231 -12.37 12.47 -4.88
N PRO A 232 -13.13 13.58 -4.78
CA PRO A 232 -13.25 14.51 -5.90
C PRO A 232 -11.86 15.04 -6.30
N PHE A 233 -11.51 14.88 -7.58
CA PHE A 233 -10.18 15.14 -8.15
C PHE A 233 -9.62 16.56 -7.95
N LYS A 234 -10.43 17.52 -7.46
CA LYS A 234 -10.08 18.95 -7.35
C LYS A 234 -9.76 19.42 -5.94
N ASP A 235 -10.23 18.75 -4.88
CA ASP A 235 -10.30 19.40 -3.55
C ASP A 235 -9.73 18.59 -2.37
N THR A 236 -9.61 17.25 -2.44
CA THR A 236 -9.29 16.42 -1.24
C THR A 236 -7.91 15.75 -1.24
N GLY A 237 -7.07 16.01 -2.26
CA GLY A 237 -5.86 15.22 -2.50
C GLY A 237 -6.19 13.81 -3.00
N ARG A 238 -5.17 13.09 -3.50
CA ARG A 238 -5.29 11.70 -3.96
C ARG A 238 -4.65 10.74 -2.97
N VAL A 239 -5.22 9.55 -2.89
CA VAL A 239 -4.64 8.42 -2.17
C VAL A 239 -4.04 7.42 -3.13
N ASP A 240 -2.95 6.80 -2.70
CA ASP A 240 -2.26 5.74 -3.40
C ASP A 240 -2.37 4.46 -2.55
N LEU A 241 -2.38 3.31 -3.21
CA LEU A 241 -2.34 2.02 -2.52
C LEU A 241 -0.88 1.63 -2.29
N GLY A 242 -0.33 2.11 -1.17
CA GLY A 242 1.05 1.86 -0.76
C GLY A 242 1.97 3.07 -0.91
N SER A 243 3.19 2.89 -0.42
CA SER A 243 4.28 3.87 -0.45
C SER A 243 5.47 3.38 -1.29
N LEU A 244 6.52 4.19 -1.38
CA LEU A 244 7.71 3.89 -2.19
C LEU A 244 8.54 2.68 -1.71
N PHE A 245 8.27 2.16 -0.53
CA PHE A 245 9.04 1.09 0.10
C PHE A 245 8.11 -0.03 0.54
N TYR A 246 8.66 -1.12 1.10
CA TYR A 246 7.82 -2.21 1.58
C TYR A 246 6.75 -1.71 2.56
N ASP A 247 5.50 -1.89 2.16
CA ASP A 247 4.32 -1.96 3.00
C ASP A 247 3.30 -2.93 2.39
N GLU A 248 2.33 -3.38 3.18
CA GLU A 248 1.35 -4.36 2.70
C GLU A 248 0.39 -3.77 1.65
N ALA A 249 0.12 -2.46 1.69
CA ALA A 249 -0.69 -1.81 0.67
C ALA A 249 -0.01 -1.86 -0.71
N GLY A 250 1.29 -1.57 -0.78
CA GLY A 250 2.13 -1.68 -1.95
C GLY A 250 2.17 -3.12 -2.46
N ALA A 251 2.33 -4.10 -1.58
CA ALA A 251 2.23 -5.51 -1.97
C ALA A 251 0.88 -5.85 -2.62
N ILE A 252 -0.23 -5.38 -2.05
CA ILE A 252 -1.56 -5.58 -2.65
C ILE A 252 -1.65 -4.90 -4.02
N ASN A 253 -1.11 -3.68 -4.17
CA ASN A 253 -1.07 -2.95 -5.42
C ASN A 253 -0.30 -3.73 -6.50
N GLU A 254 0.92 -4.18 -6.21
CA GLU A 254 1.73 -5.00 -7.11
C GLU A 254 0.99 -6.27 -7.57
N GLY A 255 0.36 -6.98 -6.62
CA GLY A 255 -0.42 -8.17 -6.93
C GLY A 255 -1.63 -7.91 -7.84
N LEU A 256 -2.33 -6.79 -7.65
CA LEU A 256 -3.42 -6.37 -8.55
C LEU A 256 -2.90 -5.96 -9.92
N CYS A 257 -1.73 -5.32 -9.99
CA CYS A 257 -1.09 -4.92 -11.25
C CYS A 257 -0.62 -6.12 -12.08
N ASP A 258 -0.03 -7.12 -11.43
CA ASP A 258 0.26 -8.42 -12.05
C ASP A 258 -1.02 -9.10 -12.57
N TRP A 259 -2.10 -9.09 -11.77
CA TRP A 259 -3.39 -9.64 -12.19
C TRP A 259 -3.99 -8.91 -13.40
N PHE A 260 -3.71 -7.62 -13.60
CA PHE A 260 -4.15 -6.89 -14.80
C PHE A 260 -3.51 -7.41 -16.10
N SER A 261 -2.40 -8.15 -16.03
CA SER A 261 -1.91 -8.91 -17.18
C SER A 261 -2.80 -10.12 -17.49
N TYR A 262 -3.15 -10.93 -16.47
CA TYR A 262 -4.11 -12.05 -16.61
C TYR A 262 -5.48 -11.55 -17.09
N TYR A 263 -5.93 -10.40 -16.60
CA TYR A 263 -7.14 -9.70 -17.05
C TYR A 263 -7.17 -9.47 -18.56
N MET A 264 -6.02 -9.15 -19.16
CA MET A 264 -5.92 -8.86 -20.59
C MET A 264 -5.66 -10.10 -21.45
N ASN A 265 -4.76 -10.98 -21.02
CA ASN A 265 -4.23 -12.05 -21.86
C ASN A 265 -4.54 -13.47 -21.36
N LYS A 266 -5.10 -13.61 -20.15
CA LYS A 266 -5.49 -14.88 -19.50
C LYS A 266 -4.32 -15.84 -19.23
N ARG A 267 -3.09 -15.34 -19.28
CA ARG A 267 -1.87 -16.10 -18.98
C ARG A 267 -1.52 -15.95 -17.51
N THR A 268 -1.03 -17.04 -16.92
CA THR A 268 -0.70 -17.11 -15.50
C THR A 268 0.79 -16.91 -15.23
N HIS A 269 1.50 -16.18 -16.10
CA HIS A 269 2.91 -15.80 -15.97
C HIS A 269 3.09 -14.44 -16.64
N VAL A 270 3.85 -13.56 -16.01
CA VAL A 270 4.13 -12.20 -16.48
C VAL A 270 5.63 -11.94 -16.59
N PHE A 271 5.95 -11.01 -17.49
CA PHE A 271 7.27 -10.45 -17.76
C PHE A 271 8.33 -11.41 -18.28
N GLU A 272 7.94 -12.49 -18.94
CA GLU A 272 8.86 -13.53 -19.37
C GLU A 272 9.98 -13.02 -20.28
N TRP A 273 9.73 -11.97 -21.07
CA TRP A 273 10.74 -11.38 -21.96
C TRP A 273 11.72 -10.45 -21.21
N ALA A 274 11.39 -9.18 -21.04
CA ALA A 274 12.38 -8.20 -20.57
C ALA A 274 12.89 -8.53 -19.15
N PHE A 275 11.98 -8.66 -18.19
CA PHE A 275 12.36 -8.92 -16.81
C PHE A 275 12.75 -10.39 -16.56
N GLY A 276 12.09 -11.35 -17.21
CA GLY A 276 12.36 -12.77 -17.04
C GLY A 276 13.70 -13.18 -17.61
N ARG A 277 13.82 -13.13 -18.94
CA ARG A 277 14.99 -13.62 -19.68
C ARG A 277 16.30 -12.91 -19.32
N PHE A 278 16.25 -11.61 -19.01
CA PHE A 278 17.45 -10.79 -18.84
C PHE A 278 17.69 -10.34 -17.40
N LEU A 279 16.65 -10.26 -16.56
CA LEU A 279 16.74 -9.74 -15.19
C LEU A 279 16.37 -10.76 -14.08
N ASN A 280 15.93 -11.97 -14.43
CA ASN A 280 15.42 -12.98 -13.48
C ASN A 280 14.33 -12.43 -12.56
N ALA A 281 13.39 -11.68 -13.13
CA ALA A 281 12.32 -11.00 -12.39
C ALA A 281 10.93 -11.29 -13.01
N SER A 282 10.78 -12.38 -13.75
CA SER A 282 9.44 -12.85 -14.17
C SER A 282 8.66 -13.37 -12.97
N ARG A 283 7.33 -13.25 -13.02
CA ARG A 283 6.46 -13.67 -11.92
C ARG A 283 5.34 -14.59 -12.41
N PRO A 284 5.18 -15.78 -11.80
CA PRO A 284 4.02 -16.62 -12.02
C PRO A 284 2.80 -16.02 -11.30
N LEU A 285 1.59 -16.47 -11.67
CA LEU A 285 0.30 -16.08 -11.05
C LEU A 285 -0.49 -17.30 -10.55
N THR A 286 0.16 -18.47 -10.51
CA THR A 286 -0.41 -19.77 -10.09
C THR A 286 0.67 -20.67 -9.51
N GLU A 287 0.34 -21.50 -8.52
CA GLU A 287 1.31 -22.43 -7.91
C GLU A 287 1.67 -23.62 -8.81
N SER A 288 1.02 -23.76 -9.97
CA SER A 288 1.32 -24.80 -10.95
C SER A 288 2.43 -24.44 -11.94
N ASP A 289 3.02 -23.25 -11.80
CA ASP A 289 4.08 -22.79 -12.70
C ASP A 289 5.42 -23.47 -12.39
N ASP A 290 6.24 -23.70 -13.43
CA ASP A 290 7.52 -24.39 -13.29
C ASP A 290 8.57 -23.58 -12.52
N LEU A 291 8.41 -22.25 -12.42
CA LEU A 291 9.27 -21.40 -11.58
C LEU A 291 8.99 -21.59 -10.08
N ILE A 292 7.87 -22.23 -9.71
CA ILE A 292 7.50 -22.46 -8.32
C ILE A 292 8.26 -23.66 -7.74
N SER A 293 8.97 -23.41 -6.64
CA SER A 293 9.73 -24.44 -5.95
C SER A 293 8.86 -25.23 -4.97
N PRO A 294 8.99 -26.58 -4.91
CA PRO A 294 8.38 -27.38 -3.87
C PRO A 294 8.75 -26.89 -2.46
N PRO A 295 7.83 -26.97 -1.46
CA PRO A 295 6.57 -27.72 -1.49
C PRO A 295 5.35 -26.91 -1.95
N ILE A 296 5.51 -25.70 -2.51
CA ILE A 296 4.38 -24.86 -2.92
C ILE A 296 3.63 -25.56 -4.07
N SER A 297 2.29 -25.62 -3.99
CA SER A 297 1.46 -26.24 -5.02
C SER A 297 -0.01 -25.79 -4.97
N LEU A 298 -0.82 -26.29 -5.92
CA LEU A 298 -2.27 -26.07 -5.94
C LEU A 298 -3.04 -26.78 -4.80
N GLU A 299 -2.39 -27.62 -4.01
CA GLU A 299 -3.07 -28.30 -2.91
C GLU A 299 -3.44 -27.32 -1.77
N PRO A 300 -4.63 -27.45 -1.16
CA PRO A 300 -5.12 -26.50 -0.14
C PRO A 300 -4.17 -26.25 1.03
N ASP A 301 -3.33 -27.22 1.41
CA ASP A 301 -2.38 -27.13 2.53
C ASP A 301 -0.99 -26.60 2.13
N SER A 302 -0.77 -26.37 0.83
CA SER A 302 0.53 -26.11 0.24
C SER A 302 0.57 -24.85 -0.64
N ARG A 303 -0.50 -24.05 -0.65
CA ARG A 303 -0.55 -22.74 -1.34
C ARG A 303 0.43 -21.72 -0.77
N LEU A 304 0.68 -20.66 -1.56
CA LEU A 304 1.46 -19.49 -1.19
C LEU A 304 0.68 -18.63 -0.16
N THR A 305 0.79 -18.97 1.12
CA THR A 305 0.04 -18.36 2.22
C THR A 305 0.72 -17.16 2.89
N TYR A 306 -0.08 -16.14 3.18
CA TYR A 306 0.23 -15.10 4.16
C TYR A 306 0.32 -15.65 5.60
N PRO A 307 1.24 -15.17 6.47
CA PRO A 307 2.38 -14.29 6.18
C PRO A 307 3.66 -15.05 5.77
N ARG A 308 3.58 -16.37 5.60
CA ARG A 308 4.76 -17.24 5.42
C ARG A 308 5.63 -16.86 4.24
N PHE A 309 5.03 -16.43 3.13
CA PHE A 309 5.68 -16.18 1.85
C PHE A 309 5.74 -14.69 1.48
N LEU A 310 5.71 -13.78 2.47
CA LEU A 310 5.87 -12.34 2.23
C LEU A 310 7.24 -11.94 1.65
N ASP A 311 8.21 -12.84 1.69
CA ASP A 311 9.60 -12.64 1.27
C ASP A 311 10.08 -13.66 0.23
N TYR A 312 9.14 -14.35 -0.42
CA TYR A 312 9.43 -15.45 -1.35
C TYR A 312 9.52 -14.93 -2.79
N ASP A 313 10.74 -14.93 -3.33
CA ASP A 313 10.98 -14.77 -4.76
C ASP A 313 11.09 -16.15 -5.43
N PRO A 314 10.24 -16.49 -6.41
CA PRO A 314 10.33 -17.76 -7.12
C PRO A 314 11.62 -17.88 -7.98
N ASN A 315 12.27 -16.77 -8.35
CA ASN A 315 13.56 -16.78 -9.06
C ASN A 315 14.74 -17.06 -8.12
N PHE A 316 14.61 -16.73 -6.83
CA PHE A 316 15.63 -16.93 -5.79
C PHE A 316 15.03 -17.52 -4.51
N PRO A 317 14.47 -18.75 -4.56
CA PRO A 317 13.63 -19.31 -3.49
C PRO A 317 14.36 -19.55 -2.15
N ASP A 318 15.69 -19.58 -2.17
CA ASP A 318 16.53 -19.75 -0.99
C ASP A 318 16.92 -18.43 -0.31
N GLN A 319 16.49 -17.28 -0.85
CA GLN A 319 16.83 -15.95 -0.33
C GLN A 319 15.56 -15.25 0.20
N PRO A 320 15.50 -14.88 1.48
CA PRO A 320 14.41 -14.07 2.00
C PRO A 320 14.59 -12.62 1.54
N ILE A 321 13.69 -12.13 0.69
CA ILE A 321 13.75 -10.76 0.15
C ILE A 321 12.49 -9.99 0.56
N GLU A 322 12.64 -8.97 1.41
CA GLU A 322 11.54 -8.06 1.76
C GLU A 322 11.27 -7.09 0.61
N ASP A 323 10.21 -7.36 -0.17
CA ASP A 323 9.85 -6.56 -1.33
C ASP A 323 8.36 -6.68 -1.66
N VAL A 324 7.76 -5.58 -2.14
CA VAL A 324 6.32 -5.50 -2.45
C VAL A 324 5.92 -6.41 -3.62
N HIS A 325 6.78 -6.57 -4.62
CA HIS A 325 6.49 -7.37 -5.82
C HIS A 325 6.35 -8.85 -5.44
N TYR A 326 7.20 -9.34 -4.53
CA TYR A 326 7.16 -10.73 -4.08
C TYR A 326 6.00 -11.00 -3.14
N ALA A 327 5.78 -10.14 -2.15
CA ALA A 327 4.61 -10.23 -1.27
C ALA A 327 3.29 -10.13 -2.05
N GLY A 328 3.26 -9.33 -3.13
CA GLY A 328 2.09 -9.12 -3.97
C GLY A 328 1.62 -10.36 -4.72
N GLN A 329 2.49 -11.36 -4.94
CA GLN A 329 2.10 -12.63 -5.55
C GLN A 329 0.98 -13.33 -4.76
N ILE A 330 0.89 -13.16 -3.44
CA ILE A 330 -0.23 -13.69 -2.64
C ILE A 330 -1.58 -13.19 -3.19
N ILE A 331 -1.68 -11.90 -3.52
CA ILE A 331 -2.91 -11.30 -4.04
C ILE A 331 -3.17 -11.72 -5.47
N SER A 332 -2.15 -11.71 -6.35
CA SER A 332 -2.36 -12.08 -7.75
C SER A 332 -2.83 -13.54 -7.89
N TYR A 333 -2.26 -14.45 -7.10
CA TYR A 333 -2.65 -15.85 -7.01
C TYR A 333 -4.06 -16.02 -6.44
N PHE A 334 -4.37 -15.31 -5.35
CA PHE A 334 -5.69 -15.31 -4.76
C PHE A 334 -6.74 -14.85 -5.78
N MET A 335 -6.50 -13.77 -6.52
CA MET A 335 -7.40 -13.29 -7.56
C MET A 335 -7.61 -14.33 -8.69
N VAL A 336 -6.56 -14.99 -9.17
CA VAL A 336 -6.68 -16.08 -10.16
C VAL A 336 -7.50 -17.26 -9.58
N ALA A 337 -7.28 -17.63 -8.33
CA ALA A 337 -8.05 -18.68 -7.66
C ALA A 337 -9.53 -18.31 -7.51
N MET A 338 -9.85 -17.03 -7.26
CA MET A 338 -11.24 -16.55 -7.23
C MET A 338 -11.90 -16.63 -8.62
N VAL A 339 -11.17 -16.31 -9.70
CA VAL A 339 -11.65 -16.52 -11.09
C VAL A 339 -11.99 -18.00 -11.30
N LYS A 340 -11.04 -18.90 -11.01
CA LYS A 340 -11.25 -20.36 -11.17
C LYS A 340 -12.39 -20.88 -10.30
N SER A 341 -12.60 -20.29 -9.12
CA SER A 341 -13.72 -20.65 -8.27
C SER A 341 -15.08 -20.28 -8.86
N LEU A 342 -15.20 -19.13 -9.53
CA LEU A 342 -16.43 -18.75 -10.24
C LEU A 342 -16.69 -19.65 -11.45
N GLU A 343 -15.65 -20.00 -12.22
CA GLU A 343 -15.79 -20.95 -13.34
C GLU A 343 -16.34 -22.29 -12.85
N ASN A 344 -15.79 -22.81 -11.74
CA ASN A 344 -16.17 -24.11 -11.21
C ASN A 344 -17.52 -24.13 -10.47
N THR A 345 -17.85 -23.06 -9.76
CA THR A 345 -19.02 -23.01 -8.87
C THR A 345 -20.23 -22.38 -9.54
N CYS A 346 -20.00 -21.28 -10.26
CA CYS A 346 -21.04 -20.48 -10.91
C CYS A 346 -21.11 -20.72 -12.44
N TYR A 347 -20.33 -21.67 -12.98
CA TYR A 347 -20.30 -22.03 -14.40
C TYR A 347 -20.11 -20.82 -15.33
N TYR A 348 -19.40 -19.81 -14.84
CA TYR A 348 -19.04 -18.65 -15.63
C TYR A 348 -18.00 -19.03 -16.66
N THR A 349 -18.08 -18.41 -17.83
CA THR A 349 -16.93 -18.39 -18.74
C THR A 349 -15.79 -17.62 -18.08
N GLU A 350 -14.54 -17.91 -18.47
CA GLU A 350 -13.37 -17.22 -17.93
C GLU A 350 -13.50 -15.69 -18.01
N GLU A 351 -14.07 -15.15 -19.10
CA GLU A 351 -14.30 -13.71 -19.23
C GLU A 351 -15.29 -13.17 -18.18
N GLN A 352 -16.41 -13.85 -17.97
CA GLN A 352 -17.41 -13.46 -16.97
C GLN A 352 -16.84 -13.54 -15.55
N ALA A 353 -16.02 -14.56 -15.27
CA ALA A 353 -15.36 -14.71 -13.98
C ALA A 353 -14.33 -13.59 -13.75
N ILE A 354 -13.53 -13.22 -14.76
CA ILE A 354 -12.60 -12.09 -14.71
C ILE A 354 -13.35 -10.77 -14.44
N THR A 355 -14.41 -10.47 -15.20
CA THR A 355 -15.21 -9.25 -15.00
C THR A 355 -15.85 -9.22 -13.60
N GLY A 356 -16.23 -10.39 -13.07
CA GLY A 356 -16.80 -10.54 -11.73
C GLY A 356 -15.80 -10.25 -10.61
N VAL A 357 -14.60 -10.82 -10.69
CA VAL A 357 -13.50 -10.55 -9.74
C VAL A 357 -13.09 -9.09 -9.80
N TYR A 358 -12.95 -8.52 -11.01
CA TYR A 358 -12.70 -7.09 -11.22
C TYR A 358 -13.74 -6.21 -10.52
N GLY A 359 -15.02 -6.52 -10.69
CA GLY A 359 -16.11 -5.76 -10.05
C GLY A 359 -16.01 -5.72 -8.52
N VAL A 360 -15.62 -6.83 -7.89
CA VAL A 360 -15.50 -6.95 -6.43
C VAL A 360 -14.31 -6.16 -5.89
N PHE A 361 -13.10 -6.33 -6.44
CA PHE A 361 -11.97 -5.55 -5.93
C PHE A 361 -12.08 -4.07 -6.28
N SER A 362 -12.71 -3.70 -7.41
CA SER A 362 -12.95 -2.30 -7.77
C SER A 362 -13.86 -1.59 -6.74
N GLU A 363 -14.91 -2.25 -6.23
CA GLU A 363 -15.70 -1.69 -5.11
C GLU A 363 -14.91 -1.69 -3.80
N SER A 364 -14.10 -2.71 -3.57
CA SER A 364 -13.27 -2.80 -2.37
C SER A 364 -12.29 -1.63 -2.28
N LEU A 365 -11.59 -1.33 -3.38
CA LEU A 365 -10.68 -0.18 -3.48
C LEU A 365 -11.43 1.15 -3.36
N ALA A 366 -12.64 1.26 -3.94
CA ALA A 366 -13.45 2.47 -3.82
C ALA A 366 -13.88 2.76 -2.37
N GLU A 367 -14.16 1.73 -1.55
CA GLU A 367 -14.42 1.90 -0.12
C GLU A 367 -13.15 2.19 0.66
N MET A 368 -12.09 1.42 0.45
CA MET A 368 -10.85 1.56 1.21
C MET A 368 -10.12 2.86 0.93
N GLY A 369 -10.29 3.44 -0.26
CA GLY A 369 -9.71 4.72 -0.66
C GLY A 369 -10.52 5.96 -0.27
N ASP A 370 -11.71 5.79 0.33
CA ASP A 370 -12.60 6.91 0.63
C ASP A 370 -12.06 7.80 1.76
N LEU A 371 -11.67 9.04 1.42
CA LEU A 371 -11.23 10.05 2.39
C LEU A 371 -12.39 10.73 3.11
N THR A 372 -13.56 10.79 2.49
CA THR A 372 -14.81 11.28 3.12
C THR A 372 -15.33 10.28 4.14
N ALA A 373 -14.92 9.03 3.92
CA ALA A 373 -15.22 7.85 4.67
C ALA A 373 -16.73 7.66 4.95
N THR A 374 -17.54 8.17 4.02
CA THR A 374 -18.90 7.71 3.83
C THR A 374 -18.94 6.22 3.48
N GLY A 375 -17.87 5.71 2.86
CA GLY A 375 -17.52 4.31 2.62
C GLY A 375 -18.42 3.59 1.61
N ARG A 376 -19.71 3.91 1.63
CA ARG A 376 -20.81 3.24 0.95
C ARG A 376 -21.87 4.26 0.57
N ASN A 377 -22.61 4.00 -0.50
CA ASN A 377 -23.66 4.90 -0.96
C ASN A 377 -24.94 4.76 -0.10
N LEU A 378 -24.99 5.46 1.03
CA LEU A 378 -26.14 5.51 1.95
C LEU A 378 -27.41 6.12 1.31
N LEU A 379 -27.31 6.71 0.11
CA LEU A 379 -28.48 7.15 -0.67
C LEU A 379 -29.41 5.97 -1.04
N ALA A 380 -28.87 4.75 -1.21
CA ALA A 380 -29.70 3.56 -1.39
C ALA A 380 -30.51 3.19 -0.12
N ALA A 381 -30.08 3.69 1.05
CA ALA A 381 -30.82 3.61 2.31
C ALA A 381 -31.74 4.83 2.57
N GLY A 382 -31.86 5.76 1.61
CA GLY A 382 -32.71 6.95 1.72
C GLY A 382 -32.14 8.09 2.56
N ILE A 383 -30.82 8.11 2.79
CA ILE A 383 -30.14 9.14 3.58
C ILE A 383 -29.34 10.04 2.64
N GLU A 384 -29.79 11.29 2.45
CA GLU A 384 -29.10 12.32 1.66
C GLU A 384 -27.91 12.90 2.47
N PRO A 385 -26.65 12.74 2.01
CA PRO A 385 -25.50 13.34 2.67
C PRO A 385 -25.46 14.85 2.39
N THR A 386 -25.58 15.66 3.43
CA THR A 386 -25.25 17.10 3.39
C THR A 386 -23.74 17.32 3.41
N PRO A 387 -23.24 18.53 3.08
CA PRO A 387 -21.80 18.83 3.12
C PRO A 387 -21.13 18.56 4.49
N HIS A 388 -21.90 18.59 5.58
CA HIS A 388 -21.45 18.26 6.94
C HIS A 388 -21.34 16.74 7.21
N ASP A 389 -21.96 15.90 6.38
CA ASP A 389 -22.00 14.43 6.53
C ASP A 389 -20.80 13.74 5.86
N LYS A 390 -19.85 14.52 5.33
CA LYS A 390 -18.73 14.07 4.50
C LYS A 390 -17.42 13.82 5.27
N TYR A 391 -17.38 14.01 6.59
CA TYR A 391 -16.10 14.13 7.31
C TYR A 391 -16.03 13.38 8.65
N TRP A 392 -16.96 12.45 8.92
CA TRP A 392 -17.10 11.83 10.25
C TRP A 392 -16.49 10.43 10.36
N ASN A 393 -16.03 9.83 9.26
CA ASN A 393 -15.00 8.81 9.34
C ASN A 393 -13.68 9.48 8.88
N ASN A 394 -12.57 9.09 9.52
CA ASN A 394 -11.28 9.80 9.52
C ASN A 394 -11.13 11.06 10.39
N LEU A 395 -12.05 11.35 11.32
CA LEU A 395 -11.95 12.34 12.44
C LEU A 395 -11.71 13.83 12.07
N ASP A 396 -11.06 14.13 10.95
CA ASP A 396 -10.64 15.46 10.49
C ASP A 396 -10.34 15.41 8.98
N GLU A 397 -10.91 16.33 8.20
CA GLU A 397 -10.62 16.51 6.78
C GLU A 397 -9.11 16.71 6.50
N ASN A 398 -8.40 17.39 7.41
CA ASN A 398 -6.97 17.70 7.34
C ASN A 398 -6.05 16.52 7.70
N PHE A 399 -6.58 15.49 8.40
CA PHE A 399 -5.82 14.28 8.75
C PHE A 399 -6.28 13.04 7.98
N SER A 400 -7.39 13.09 7.24
CA SER A 400 -7.95 11.93 6.54
C SER A 400 -6.97 11.14 5.68
N ARG A 401 -6.12 11.85 4.91
CA ARG A 401 -5.08 11.22 4.09
C ARG A 401 -3.99 10.57 4.93
N GLU A 402 -3.55 11.21 6.00
CA GLU A 402 -2.57 10.63 6.92
C GLU A 402 -3.15 9.43 7.65
N TRP A 403 -4.42 9.52 8.04
CA TRP A 403 -5.14 8.44 8.69
C TRP A 403 -5.15 7.18 7.82
N LEU A 404 -5.59 7.32 6.57
CA LEU A 404 -5.64 6.24 5.61
C LEU A 404 -4.26 5.71 5.25
N ASN A 405 -3.24 6.56 5.14
CA ASN A 405 -1.89 6.12 4.76
C ASN A 405 -1.08 5.51 5.90
N MET A 406 -1.41 5.84 7.16
CA MET A 406 -0.54 5.54 8.30
C MET A 406 -1.29 5.03 9.54
N VAL A 407 -2.36 5.68 10.00
CA VAL A 407 -3.01 5.26 11.27
C VAL A 407 -3.84 3.99 11.08
N THR A 408 -4.52 3.84 9.94
CA THR A 408 -5.28 2.63 9.55
C THR A 408 -5.01 2.23 8.09
N PRO A 409 -3.73 2.05 7.66
CA PRO A 409 -3.39 1.63 6.32
C PRO A 409 -4.13 0.39 5.87
N ILE A 410 -4.32 0.34 4.56
CA ILE A 410 -4.76 -0.88 3.89
C ILE A 410 -3.67 -1.93 4.07
N ASN A 411 -4.09 -3.10 4.50
CA ASN A 411 -3.22 -4.21 4.83
C ASN A 411 -3.92 -5.51 4.37
N PHE A 412 -3.26 -6.67 4.43
CA PHE A 412 -3.87 -7.91 3.90
C PHE A 412 -5.20 -8.24 4.59
N ARG A 413 -5.34 -7.92 5.89
CA ARG A 413 -6.60 -8.10 6.64
C ARG A 413 -7.71 -7.23 6.08
N ARG A 414 -7.51 -5.91 6.01
CA ARG A 414 -8.51 -4.94 5.57
C ARG A 414 -8.93 -5.20 4.13
N PHE A 415 -7.98 -5.54 3.25
CA PHE A 415 -8.27 -5.93 1.88
C PHE A 415 -9.13 -7.19 1.82
N ALA A 416 -8.72 -8.28 2.49
CA ALA A 416 -9.45 -9.55 2.45
C ALA A 416 -10.85 -9.44 3.07
N GLN A 417 -11.00 -8.73 4.19
CA GLN A 417 -12.29 -8.47 4.83
C GLN A 417 -13.23 -7.69 3.90
N THR A 418 -12.75 -6.60 3.30
CA THR A 418 -13.52 -5.76 2.39
C THR A 418 -13.89 -6.51 1.11
N PHE A 419 -12.92 -7.20 0.50
CA PHE A 419 -13.13 -8.04 -0.68
C PHE A 419 -14.16 -9.14 -0.40
N GLY A 420 -14.03 -9.82 0.75
CA GLY A 420 -14.95 -10.86 1.16
C GLY A 420 -16.37 -10.36 1.35
N ARG A 421 -16.54 -9.17 1.94
CA ARG A 421 -17.84 -8.53 2.08
C ARG A 421 -18.48 -8.27 0.72
N PHE A 422 -17.80 -7.59 -0.20
CA PHE A 422 -18.32 -7.33 -1.55
C PHE A 422 -18.55 -8.60 -2.36
N TRP A 423 -17.74 -9.63 -2.14
CA TRP A 423 -17.94 -10.95 -2.74
C TRP A 423 -19.26 -11.55 -2.31
N LEU A 424 -19.51 -11.61 -1.00
CA LEU A 424 -20.76 -12.16 -0.45
C LEU A 424 -21.97 -11.34 -0.89
N ASP A 425 -21.87 -10.01 -0.86
CA ASP A 425 -22.95 -9.11 -1.27
C ASP A 425 -23.26 -9.22 -2.77
N THR A 426 -22.26 -9.57 -3.58
CA THR A 426 -22.42 -9.72 -5.04
C THR A 426 -22.89 -11.11 -5.43
N PHE A 427 -22.22 -12.16 -4.96
CA PHE A 427 -22.39 -13.54 -5.45
C PHE A 427 -23.13 -14.46 -4.48
N SER A 428 -23.15 -14.14 -3.18
CA SER A 428 -23.84 -14.95 -2.16
C SER A 428 -25.21 -14.38 -1.76
N ASN A 429 -25.61 -13.25 -2.34
CA ASN A 429 -26.89 -12.61 -2.07
C ASN A 429 -28.03 -13.30 -2.86
N THR A 430 -29.03 -13.80 -2.14
CA THR A 430 -30.20 -14.47 -2.73
C THR A 430 -31.09 -13.54 -3.56
N GLN A 431 -31.02 -12.23 -3.34
CA GLN A 431 -31.76 -11.23 -4.12
C GLN A 431 -31.14 -10.99 -5.49
N THR A 432 -29.80 -11.06 -5.59
CA THR A 432 -29.08 -10.83 -6.85
C THR A 432 -28.98 -12.11 -7.70
N ASN A 433 -28.93 -13.28 -7.04
CA ASN A 433 -28.91 -14.60 -7.68
C ASN A 433 -27.81 -14.77 -8.76
N ARG A 434 -26.61 -14.26 -8.46
CA ARG A 434 -25.49 -14.14 -9.44
C ARG A 434 -24.56 -15.35 -9.50
N CYS A 435 -24.98 -16.53 -9.03
CA CYS A 435 -24.16 -17.74 -9.14
C CYS A 435 -24.98 -18.94 -9.66
N PRO A 436 -25.33 -18.98 -10.96
CA PRO A 436 -26.02 -20.12 -11.54
C PRO A 436 -25.13 -21.37 -11.57
N PRO A 437 -25.65 -22.61 -11.47
CA PRO A 437 -27.03 -22.98 -11.19
C PRO A 437 -27.36 -22.99 -9.69
N VAL A 438 -26.36 -22.86 -8.82
CA VAL A 438 -26.51 -22.96 -7.34
C VAL A 438 -27.19 -21.76 -6.70
N SER A 439 -27.55 -20.76 -7.50
CA SER A 439 -28.19 -19.49 -7.15
C SER A 439 -27.30 -18.52 -6.35
N VAL A 440 -26.61 -19.03 -5.33
CA VAL A 440 -25.69 -18.26 -4.47
C VAL A 440 -24.36 -18.96 -4.32
N TYR A 441 -23.27 -18.18 -4.30
CA TYR A 441 -21.94 -18.67 -4.01
C TYR A 441 -21.83 -19.04 -2.52
N PRO A 442 -21.34 -20.25 -2.14
CA PRO A 442 -21.28 -20.64 -0.73
C PRO A 442 -20.25 -19.83 0.07
N LYS A 443 -20.66 -19.27 1.21
CA LYS A 443 -19.77 -18.55 2.13
C LYS A 443 -18.60 -19.40 2.63
N ASP A 444 -18.85 -20.66 3.00
CA ASP A 444 -17.78 -21.57 3.42
C ASP A 444 -16.72 -21.79 2.31
N LEU A 445 -17.12 -21.74 1.03
CA LEU A 445 -16.16 -21.88 -0.06
C LEU A 445 -15.24 -20.66 -0.15
N LEU A 446 -15.79 -19.45 -0.02
CA LEU A 446 -15.00 -18.21 0.03
C LEU A 446 -14.00 -18.27 1.19
N GLU A 447 -14.47 -18.63 2.37
CA GLU A 447 -13.65 -18.70 3.58
C GLU A 447 -12.56 -19.76 3.48
N ASN A 448 -12.83 -20.93 2.89
CA ASN A 448 -11.81 -21.94 2.65
C ASN A 448 -10.74 -21.45 1.65
N ILE A 449 -11.11 -20.70 0.59
CA ILE A 449 -10.12 -20.13 -0.34
C ILE A 449 -9.28 -19.06 0.36
N MET A 450 -9.92 -18.15 1.11
CA MET A 450 -9.20 -17.14 1.89
C MET A 450 -8.24 -17.79 2.90
N ASP A 451 -8.69 -18.82 3.61
CA ASP A 451 -7.84 -19.55 4.55
C ASP A 451 -6.67 -20.26 3.85
N ASN A 452 -6.90 -20.83 2.66
CA ASN A 452 -5.84 -21.43 1.86
C ASN A 452 -4.74 -20.43 1.46
N TYR A 453 -5.02 -19.13 1.41
CA TYR A 453 -4.02 -18.07 1.19
C TYR A 453 -3.62 -17.34 2.48
N GLY A 454 -4.10 -17.77 3.65
CA GLY A 454 -3.81 -17.12 4.93
C GLY A 454 -4.50 -15.77 5.14
N LEU A 455 -5.55 -15.49 4.36
CA LEU A 455 -6.24 -14.20 4.30
C LEU A 455 -7.51 -14.14 5.19
N LEU A 456 -7.86 -15.21 5.89
CA LEU A 456 -9.01 -15.26 6.80
C LEU A 456 -8.64 -14.81 8.23
N ASN A 457 -7.96 -13.67 8.34
CA ASN A 457 -7.36 -13.11 9.57
C ASN A 457 -8.24 -12.06 10.27
N PHE A 458 -9.55 -12.17 10.09
CA PHE A 458 -10.59 -11.34 10.69
C PHE A 458 -11.76 -12.21 11.16
N ASP A 459 -12.47 -11.81 12.22
CA ASP A 459 -13.61 -12.57 12.76
C ASP A 459 -14.97 -12.13 12.19
N THR A 460 -15.06 -10.92 11.62
CA THR A 460 -16.30 -10.35 11.07
C THR A 460 -16.05 -9.74 9.69
N TYR A 461 -17.08 -9.68 8.83
CA TYR A 461 -17.01 -8.95 7.56
C TYR A 461 -17.21 -7.43 7.74
N ASN A 462 -17.37 -6.95 8.99
CA ASN A 462 -17.50 -5.54 9.34
C ASN A 462 -18.60 -4.86 8.49
N ASP A 463 -19.79 -5.47 8.50
CA ASP A 463 -20.96 -5.03 7.74
C ASP A 463 -21.59 -3.77 8.36
N ASP A 464 -21.45 -3.62 9.68
CA ASP A 464 -21.89 -2.56 10.57
C ASP A 464 -20.91 -1.37 10.69
N GLY A 465 -19.69 -1.51 10.17
CA GLY A 465 -18.76 -0.41 9.93
C GLY A 465 -18.10 0.18 11.18
N ASN A 466 -17.04 0.96 10.97
CA ASN A 466 -16.19 1.52 12.04
C ASN A 466 -16.59 2.93 12.49
N TYR A 467 -17.81 3.38 12.17
CA TYR A 467 -18.21 4.77 12.34
C TYR A 467 -18.74 5.10 13.74
N TRP A 468 -18.40 6.27 14.29
CA TRP A 468 -18.81 6.60 15.65
C TRP A 468 -20.27 7.10 15.79
N LEU A 469 -20.72 8.12 15.04
CA LEU A 469 -22.02 8.78 15.27
C LEU A 469 -22.64 9.35 13.99
N HIS A 470 -23.90 9.13 13.62
CA HIS A 470 -24.56 9.85 12.51
C HIS A 470 -24.65 11.35 12.78
N LYS A 471 -24.97 12.11 11.72
CA LYS A 471 -25.31 13.54 11.72
C LYS A 471 -26.21 14.01 12.87
N ASP A 472 -27.14 13.18 13.31
CA ASP A 472 -28.10 13.49 14.37
C ASP A 472 -27.59 13.14 15.78
N GLY A 473 -26.33 12.73 15.90
CA GLY A 473 -25.72 12.30 17.15
C GLY A 473 -26.09 10.87 17.55
N THR A 474 -26.60 10.02 16.64
CA THR A 474 -26.88 8.62 16.94
C THR A 474 -25.67 7.72 16.69
N PRO A 475 -25.22 6.89 17.66
CA PRO A 475 -24.14 5.93 17.42
C PRO A 475 -24.52 4.90 16.35
N VAL A 476 -23.59 4.57 15.43
CA VAL A 476 -23.90 3.70 14.28
C VAL A 476 -22.96 2.52 14.10
N GLY A 477 -21.66 2.71 14.35
CA GLY A 477 -20.73 1.60 14.38
C GLY A 477 -21.18 0.61 15.43
N HIS A 478 -21.04 -0.67 15.10
CA HIS A 478 -21.64 -1.78 15.85
C HIS A 478 -23.19 -1.79 15.87
N SER A 479 -23.85 -0.94 15.08
CA SER A 479 -25.32 -0.94 14.92
C SER A 479 -25.70 -1.53 13.56
N GLY A 480 -25.92 -2.84 13.53
CA GLY A 480 -26.28 -3.52 12.30
C GLY A 480 -26.22 -5.04 12.39
N PRO A 481 -26.63 -5.75 11.33
CA PRO A 481 -26.40 -7.18 11.24
C PRO A 481 -24.91 -7.45 11.10
N ARG A 482 -24.36 -8.20 12.07
CA ARG A 482 -22.98 -8.64 12.07
C ARG A 482 -22.85 -9.99 11.37
N LYS A 483 -22.10 -10.04 10.27
CA LYS A 483 -21.78 -11.29 9.58
C LYS A 483 -20.42 -11.80 10.08
N GLU A 484 -20.45 -12.92 10.78
CA GLU A 484 -19.27 -13.56 11.36
C GLU A 484 -18.63 -14.56 10.40
N VAL A 485 -17.31 -14.75 10.52
CA VAL A 485 -16.58 -15.86 9.89
C VAL A 485 -16.92 -17.17 10.60
N ASN A 486 -17.04 -18.27 9.84
CA ASN A 486 -17.11 -19.59 10.48
C ASN A 486 -15.70 -19.99 10.91
N ILE A 487 -15.42 -19.93 12.21
CA ILE A 487 -14.08 -20.19 12.77
C ILE A 487 -13.53 -21.59 12.41
N LEU A 488 -14.41 -22.56 12.11
CA LEU A 488 -13.98 -23.90 11.67
C LEU A 488 -13.33 -23.92 10.27
N ASN A 489 -13.55 -22.88 9.47
CA ASN A 489 -12.90 -22.69 8.18
C ASN A 489 -11.47 -22.15 8.32
N ARG A 490 -11.08 -21.60 9.49
CA ARG A 490 -9.73 -21.11 9.76
C ARG A 490 -8.80 -22.25 10.17
N LYS A 491 -8.17 -22.90 9.19
CA LYS A 491 -7.28 -24.07 9.41
C LYS A 491 -5.80 -23.72 9.22
N ARG A 492 -5.50 -22.76 8.35
CA ARG A 492 -4.12 -22.34 8.02
C ARG A 492 -3.81 -20.93 8.47
N THR A 493 -4.79 -20.03 8.43
CA THR A 493 -4.60 -18.66 8.88
C THR A 493 -4.36 -18.63 10.38
N THR A 494 -3.26 -18.00 10.78
CA THR A 494 -2.87 -17.88 12.19
C THR A 494 -3.09 -16.46 12.66
N VAL A 495 -3.86 -16.29 13.73
CA VAL A 495 -4.03 -15.03 14.46
C VAL A 495 -3.31 -15.11 15.81
N LEU A 496 -2.63 -14.04 16.19
CA LEU A 496 -1.82 -13.96 17.41
C LEU A 496 -2.25 -12.74 18.24
N PRO A 497 -2.06 -12.76 19.55
CA PRO A 497 -2.36 -11.61 20.38
C PRO A 497 -1.15 -10.64 20.42
N LYS A 498 -1.40 -9.35 20.63
CA LYS A 498 -0.39 -8.29 20.45
C LYS A 498 0.77 -8.36 21.44
N GLU A 499 0.59 -9.01 22.60
CA GLU A 499 1.65 -9.22 23.60
C GLU A 499 2.82 -10.06 23.09
N ASN A 500 2.64 -10.82 22.00
CA ASN A 500 3.72 -11.58 21.39
C ASN A 500 4.75 -10.68 20.68
N LEU A 501 4.46 -9.40 20.48
CA LEU A 501 5.41 -8.41 19.98
C LEU A 501 6.11 -7.72 21.15
N ILE A 502 7.38 -8.03 21.35
CA ILE A 502 8.21 -7.48 22.43
C ILE A 502 9.51 -6.87 21.86
N PHE A 503 10.32 -6.21 22.69
CA PHE A 503 11.70 -5.93 22.32
C PHE A 503 12.55 -7.19 22.40
N ASN A 504 13.64 -7.24 21.62
CA ASN A 504 14.58 -8.35 21.66
C ASN A 504 15.02 -8.63 23.12
N PRO A 505 14.76 -9.86 23.64
CA PRO A 505 15.03 -10.19 25.03
C PRO A 505 16.51 -10.43 25.34
N ASP A 506 17.38 -10.48 24.32
CA ASP A 506 18.82 -10.65 24.52
C ASP A 506 19.39 -9.45 25.29
N ALA A 507 20.01 -9.70 26.44
CA ALA A 507 20.51 -8.64 27.34
C ALA A 507 21.58 -7.71 26.72
N ASN A 508 22.19 -8.12 25.60
CA ASN A 508 23.19 -7.34 24.86
C ASN A 508 22.62 -6.73 23.57
N ALA A 509 21.37 -7.04 23.20
CA ALA A 509 20.74 -6.46 22.04
C ALA A 509 20.31 -5.03 22.36
N PRO A 510 20.54 -4.07 21.46
CA PRO A 510 20.01 -2.73 21.64
C PRO A 510 18.48 -2.76 21.49
N SER A 511 17.78 -1.86 22.19
CA SER A 511 16.32 -1.69 22.04
C SER A 511 15.95 -1.12 20.66
N ALA A 512 16.85 -0.37 20.03
CA ALA A 512 16.69 0.17 18.69
C ALA A 512 18.04 0.38 18.00
N PHE A 513 18.01 0.46 16.67
CA PHE A 513 19.14 0.89 15.85
C PHE A 513 18.99 2.38 15.51
N ILE A 514 20.05 3.15 15.71
CA ILE A 514 20.10 4.60 15.44
C ILE A 514 20.90 4.84 14.16
N PHE A 515 20.36 5.68 13.28
CA PHE A 515 20.94 6.07 12.00
C PHE A 515 21.15 7.58 11.96
N ASP A 516 22.40 8.02 11.94
CA ASP A 516 22.76 9.45 11.99
C ASP A 516 23.86 9.79 10.98
N ASN A 517 24.18 8.90 10.04
CA ASN A 517 25.18 9.17 9.01
C ASN A 517 24.72 10.30 8.09
N ARG A 518 25.56 11.33 7.94
CA ARG A 518 25.23 12.54 7.18
C ARG A 518 24.83 12.28 5.74
N ILE A 519 25.57 11.45 5.01
CA ILE A 519 25.31 11.20 3.57
C ILE A 519 23.98 10.48 3.41
N ASP A 520 23.77 9.46 4.25
CA ASP A 520 22.58 8.64 4.27
C ASP A 520 21.34 9.47 4.61
N MET A 521 21.42 10.34 5.62
CA MET A 521 20.32 11.22 6.04
C MET A 521 19.99 12.31 5.01
N ILE A 522 20.98 12.88 4.31
CA ILE A 522 20.72 13.81 3.19
C ILE A 522 19.98 13.07 2.06
N SER A 523 20.43 11.87 1.72
CA SER A 523 19.79 11.05 0.68
C SER A 523 18.35 10.69 1.05
N ALA A 524 18.12 10.28 2.30
CA ALA A 524 16.79 9.99 2.83
C ALA A 524 15.86 11.21 2.75
N LEU A 525 16.32 12.37 3.25
CA LEU A 525 15.57 13.62 3.19
C LEU A 525 15.19 14.00 1.76
N GLN A 526 16.13 13.90 0.82
CA GLN A 526 15.88 14.20 -0.59
C GLN A 526 14.85 13.25 -1.21
N SER A 527 14.98 11.94 -0.97
CA SER A 527 14.04 10.93 -1.47
C SER A 527 12.62 11.18 -0.98
N LEU A 528 12.45 11.39 0.33
CA LEU A 528 11.16 11.63 0.96
C LEU A 528 10.52 12.98 0.54
N GLN A 529 11.34 14.01 0.26
CA GLN A 529 10.83 15.30 -0.24
C GLN A 529 10.44 15.23 -1.71
N GLN A 530 11.21 14.53 -2.54
CA GLN A 530 10.91 14.35 -3.96
C GLN A 530 9.65 13.52 -4.18
N SER A 531 9.39 12.55 -3.30
CA SER A 531 8.16 11.76 -3.30
C SER A 531 6.94 12.49 -2.74
N GLY A 532 7.14 13.68 -2.15
CA GLY A 532 6.08 14.42 -1.48
C GLY A 532 5.58 13.76 -0.18
N GLN A 533 6.31 12.79 0.36
CA GLN A 533 6.00 12.15 1.63
C GLN A 533 6.23 13.10 2.81
N ILE A 534 7.31 13.90 2.77
CA ILE A 534 7.60 14.90 3.80
C ILE A 534 7.71 16.31 3.22
N GLY A 535 7.39 17.30 4.06
CA GLY A 535 7.54 18.72 3.74
C GLY A 535 8.94 19.27 4.06
N GLN A 536 8.97 20.49 4.57
CA GLN A 536 10.20 21.08 5.10
C GLN A 536 10.46 20.59 6.52
N ILE A 537 11.73 20.34 6.82
CA ILE A 537 12.22 20.09 8.19
C ILE A 537 12.37 21.40 8.96
N SER A 538 12.51 21.29 10.27
CA SER A 538 12.70 22.37 11.22
C SER A 538 13.82 23.35 10.81
N PRO A 539 13.59 24.67 10.91
CA PRO A 539 14.63 25.67 10.68
C PRO A 539 15.76 25.65 11.71
N GLN A 540 15.61 24.90 12.82
CA GLN A 540 16.69 24.70 13.79
C GLN A 540 17.69 23.62 13.35
N ILE A 541 17.33 22.78 12.38
CA ILE A 541 18.21 21.79 11.76
C ILE A 541 18.91 22.43 10.55
N GLN A 542 20.23 22.28 10.46
CA GLN A 542 20.97 22.84 9.33
C GLN A 542 20.73 22.00 8.08
N ALA A 543 20.43 22.62 6.93
CA ALA A 543 20.09 21.92 5.70
C ALA A 543 21.20 20.98 5.18
N ASP A 544 22.45 21.26 5.53
CA ASP A 544 23.59 20.42 5.16
C ASP A 544 23.84 19.27 6.15
N LEU A 545 23.03 19.17 7.23
CA LEU A 545 23.15 18.19 8.30
C LEU A 545 24.56 18.15 8.93
N ALA A 546 25.15 19.31 9.20
CA ALA A 546 26.53 19.41 9.71
C ALA A 546 26.79 18.69 11.05
N TYR A 547 25.75 18.48 11.87
CA TYR A 547 25.87 17.82 13.17
C TYR A 547 25.85 16.29 13.09
N ASN A 548 25.29 15.73 12.01
CA ASN A 548 25.24 14.29 11.76
C ASN A 548 26.65 13.71 11.60
N ASN A 549 27.04 12.82 12.51
CA ASN A 549 28.43 12.35 12.62
C ASN A 549 28.61 10.83 12.38
N GLY A 550 27.52 10.07 12.30
CA GLY A 550 27.53 8.63 11.99
C GLY A 550 28.01 7.75 13.16
N ASN A 551 27.90 8.21 14.40
CA ASN A 551 28.34 7.46 15.58
C ASN A 551 27.31 6.43 16.07
N GLY A 552 26.10 6.41 15.49
CA GLY A 552 25.00 5.52 15.91
C GLY A 552 24.36 5.93 17.24
N GLN A 553 24.44 7.21 17.58
CA GLN A 553 23.86 7.84 18.78
C GLN A 553 23.17 9.15 18.34
N VAL A 554 22.54 9.86 19.28
CA VAL A 554 21.80 11.09 18.99
C VAL A 554 22.54 12.28 19.57
N SER A 555 22.85 13.28 18.74
CA SER A 555 23.54 14.52 19.13
C SER A 555 22.67 15.76 18.85
N PRO A 556 22.86 16.89 19.56
CA PRO A 556 22.05 18.09 19.35
C PRO A 556 22.12 18.61 17.90
N GLY A 557 20.97 18.92 17.31
CA GLY A 557 20.87 19.55 15.99
C GLY A 557 20.87 18.57 14.82
N GLU A 558 20.72 17.27 15.09
CA GLU A 558 20.70 16.21 14.09
C GLU A 558 19.30 15.90 13.54
N LEU A 559 19.30 15.40 12.31
CA LEU A 559 18.24 14.58 11.75
C LEU A 559 18.66 13.11 11.93
N PHE A 560 17.86 12.27 12.56
CA PHE A 560 18.25 10.88 12.83
C PHE A 560 17.10 9.90 12.60
N GLY A 561 17.44 8.66 12.30
CA GLY A 561 16.53 7.54 12.13
C GLY A 561 16.57 6.57 13.31
N ILE A 562 15.43 5.98 13.65
CA ILE A 562 15.29 4.90 14.63
C ILE A 562 14.59 3.71 13.98
N SER A 563 15.20 2.53 14.05
CA SER A 563 14.52 1.25 13.82
C SER A 563 14.40 0.47 15.14
N PRO A 564 13.21 0.35 15.74
CA PRO A 564 12.98 -0.51 16.90
C PRO A 564 13.46 -1.95 16.66
N ASN A 565 14.14 -2.57 17.65
CA ASN A 565 14.58 -3.96 17.57
C ASN A 565 13.53 -4.88 18.19
N LEU A 566 12.40 -5.01 17.49
CA LEU A 566 11.28 -5.84 17.89
C LEU A 566 11.56 -7.33 17.70
N TYR A 567 10.85 -8.15 18.46
CA TYR A 567 11.02 -9.59 18.54
C TYR A 567 9.66 -10.28 18.64
N ASN A 568 9.52 -11.37 17.89
CA ASN A 568 8.36 -12.23 17.91
C ASN A 568 8.52 -13.31 18.97
N ASP A 569 7.83 -13.17 20.11
CA ASP A 569 7.82 -14.16 21.18
C ASP A 569 6.75 -15.25 20.97
N SER A 570 6.13 -15.35 19.80
CA SER A 570 5.23 -16.47 19.47
C SER A 570 5.98 -17.67 18.87
N ASN A 571 5.26 -18.77 18.69
CA ASN A 571 5.71 -19.94 17.93
C ASN A 571 5.22 -19.91 16.47
N SER A 572 4.66 -18.80 16.03
CA SER A 572 4.09 -18.58 14.69
C SER A 572 4.70 -17.33 14.06
N ILE A 573 4.49 -17.12 12.77
CA ILE A 573 5.01 -15.92 12.09
C ILE A 573 4.11 -14.73 12.43
N ILE A 574 4.72 -13.60 12.77
CA ILE A 574 4.06 -12.29 12.81
C ILE A 574 4.27 -11.64 11.44
N GLY A 575 3.20 -11.17 10.78
CA GLY A 575 3.28 -10.47 9.50
C GLY A 575 2.68 -9.07 9.56
N GLY A 576 3.20 -8.18 8.73
CA GLY A 576 2.70 -6.81 8.55
C GLY A 576 2.90 -5.94 9.78
N ILE A 577 4.10 -5.94 10.37
CA ILE A 577 4.37 -5.15 11.57
C ILE A 577 4.44 -3.68 11.20
N GLN A 578 3.71 -2.86 11.95
CA GLN A 578 3.72 -1.41 11.84
C GLN A 578 4.08 -0.79 13.19
N VAL A 579 4.98 0.18 13.18
CA VAL A 579 5.34 1.02 14.33
C VAL A 579 5.05 2.47 13.99
N LEU A 580 4.43 3.19 14.91
CA LEU A 580 3.97 4.56 14.76
C LEU A 580 4.62 5.47 15.81
N SER A 581 5.13 6.61 15.33
CA SER A 581 5.61 7.73 16.16
C SER A 581 4.79 9.00 15.98
N ASN A 582 3.60 8.90 15.39
CA ASN A 582 2.68 10.02 15.22
C ASN A 582 2.04 10.44 16.56
N ASP A 583 1.66 11.71 16.64
CA ASP A 583 0.93 12.27 17.77
C ASP A 583 -0.37 11.49 18.02
N TRP A 584 -0.68 11.22 19.28
CA TRP A 584 -1.85 10.44 19.68
C TRP A 584 -2.39 10.87 21.04
N ASP A 585 -3.55 10.34 21.43
CA ASP A 585 -4.25 10.74 22.65
C ASP A 585 -3.73 9.95 23.86
N HIS A 586 -2.81 10.57 24.61
CA HIS A 586 -2.11 9.94 25.73
C HIS A 586 -1.64 10.90 26.83
N VAL A 587 -2.12 12.15 26.82
CA VAL A 587 -1.67 13.22 27.72
C VAL A 587 -2.85 14.07 28.17
N ARG A 588 -2.90 14.34 29.47
CA ARG A 588 -3.87 15.26 30.10
C ARG A 588 -3.13 16.33 30.90
N GLU A 589 -3.52 17.59 30.70
CA GLU A 589 -2.92 18.74 31.41
C GLU A 589 -1.37 18.77 31.34
N GLY A 590 -0.82 18.33 30.21
CA GLY A 590 0.62 18.25 29.98
C GLY A 590 1.33 17.10 30.72
N LYS A 591 0.59 16.22 31.40
CA LYS A 591 1.10 15.00 32.04
C LYS A 591 0.71 13.76 31.24
N PRO A 592 1.62 12.78 31.08
CA PRO A 592 1.31 11.51 30.45
C PRO A 592 0.25 10.73 31.24
N CYS A 593 -0.71 10.16 30.51
CA CYS A 593 -1.73 9.29 31.06
C CYS A 593 -1.17 7.89 31.34
N ASN A 594 -1.45 7.37 32.53
CA ASN A 594 -0.96 6.07 33.02
C ASN A 594 -2.02 4.95 32.97
N THR A 595 -3.12 5.21 32.25
CA THR A 595 -4.30 4.34 32.09
C THR A 595 -4.12 3.25 31.03
N PHE A 596 -3.05 3.31 30.24
CA PHE A 596 -2.77 2.33 29.18
C PHE A 596 -2.10 1.06 29.73
N GLU A 597 -2.01 0.04 28.87
CA GLU A 597 -1.50 -1.30 29.21
C GLU A 597 -0.05 -1.33 29.74
N ASP A 598 0.74 -0.29 29.49
CA ASP A 598 2.12 -0.16 29.97
C ASP A 598 2.20 0.41 31.40
N GLY A 599 1.10 0.97 31.94
CA GLY A 599 1.02 1.57 33.27
C GLY A 599 1.99 2.74 33.49
N TRP A 600 2.52 3.32 32.41
CA TRP A 600 3.61 4.29 32.48
C TRP A 600 3.12 5.74 32.25
N PRO A 601 3.73 6.74 32.92
CA PRO A 601 4.56 6.63 34.13
C PRO A 601 3.69 6.54 35.39
N LEU A 602 4.28 6.14 36.51
CA LEU A 602 3.59 6.22 37.80
C LEU A 602 3.27 7.69 38.14
N VAL A 603 2.26 7.94 38.97
CA VAL A 603 1.95 9.31 39.44
C VAL A 603 3.16 9.97 40.12
N ALA A 604 3.93 9.18 40.88
CA ALA A 604 5.18 9.63 41.52
C ALA A 604 6.30 9.95 40.51
N GLU A 605 6.19 9.46 39.28
CA GLU A 605 7.12 9.66 38.17
C GLU A 605 6.61 10.72 37.17
N GLY A 606 5.56 11.48 37.53
CA GLY A 606 4.99 12.56 36.69
C GLY A 606 3.73 12.18 35.93
N GLY A 607 3.20 10.97 36.09
CA GLY A 607 1.93 10.54 35.49
C GLY A 607 0.74 11.33 36.00
N PHE A 608 -0.30 11.45 35.16
CA PHE A 608 -1.59 12.00 35.58
C PHE A 608 -2.27 11.04 36.57
N ASP A 609 -2.97 11.58 37.59
CA ASP A 609 -3.74 10.77 38.53
C ASP A 609 -5.19 10.64 38.02
N SER A 610 -5.47 9.52 37.35
CA SER A 610 -6.78 9.21 36.79
C SER A 610 -7.67 8.40 37.73
N SER A 611 -7.34 8.30 39.02
CA SER A 611 -8.06 7.43 39.96
C SER A 611 -9.53 7.83 40.18
N ASP A 612 -9.87 9.09 39.91
CA ASP A 612 -11.22 9.63 40.00
C ASP A 612 -11.99 9.63 38.64
N GLU A 613 -11.34 9.22 37.54
CA GLU A 613 -11.98 9.13 36.23
C GLU A 613 -12.83 7.86 36.09
N ILE A 614 -13.94 7.94 35.36
CA ILE A 614 -14.75 6.76 35.01
C ILE A 614 -14.14 6.03 33.80
N ILE A 615 -14.39 4.73 33.66
CA ILE A 615 -13.86 3.90 32.58
C ILE A 615 -15.03 3.24 31.81
N PRO A 616 -15.20 3.52 30.50
CA PRO A 616 -14.56 4.60 29.72
C PRO A 616 -15.06 5.99 30.17
N SER A 617 -14.22 7.03 30.02
CA SER A 617 -14.64 8.40 30.32
C SER A 617 -15.53 8.97 29.21
N ILE A 618 -16.46 9.83 29.60
CA ILE A 618 -17.31 10.62 28.70
C ILE A 618 -16.85 12.07 28.61
N THR A 619 -15.87 12.48 29.41
CA THR A 619 -15.37 13.86 29.46
C THR A 619 -14.18 13.99 28.51
N PRO A 620 -14.27 14.84 27.46
CA PRO A 620 -13.15 15.10 26.58
C PRO A 620 -11.88 15.52 27.33
N GLY A 621 -10.74 14.94 26.94
CA GLY A 621 -9.42 15.22 27.54
C GLY A 621 -9.09 14.45 28.83
N ASP A 622 -10.01 13.65 29.37
CA ASP A 622 -9.72 12.68 30.43
C ASP A 622 -8.77 11.57 29.91
N CYS A 623 -7.93 11.00 30.77
CA CYS A 623 -7.03 9.92 30.38
C CYS A 623 -7.73 8.61 29.97
N ASN A 624 -8.99 8.42 30.36
CA ASN A 624 -9.84 7.31 29.94
C ASN A 624 -10.84 7.71 28.82
N TYR A 625 -10.70 8.91 28.25
CA TYR A 625 -11.42 9.36 27.06
C TYR A 625 -10.50 9.21 25.85
N ILE A 626 -11.02 8.71 24.73
CA ILE A 626 -10.29 8.71 23.46
C ILE A 626 -10.91 9.77 22.55
N THR A 627 -10.06 10.69 22.08
CA THR A 627 -10.43 11.77 21.18
C THR A 627 -11.17 11.28 19.93
N ARG A 628 -12.18 12.05 19.53
CA ARG A 628 -13.00 11.79 18.33
C ARG A 628 -12.74 12.77 17.20
N THR A 629 -11.99 13.82 17.49
CA THR A 629 -11.73 14.94 16.57
C THR A 629 -10.25 15.26 16.43
N ASN A 630 -9.38 14.54 17.15
CA ASN A 630 -7.93 14.80 17.21
C ASN A 630 -7.58 16.25 17.60
N GLY A 631 -8.45 16.92 18.36
CA GLY A 631 -8.28 18.31 18.76
C GLY A 631 -8.83 19.35 17.79
N LEU A 632 -9.78 18.96 16.93
CA LEU A 632 -10.71 19.92 16.33
C LEU A 632 -11.89 20.21 17.27
N VAL A 633 -12.52 21.37 17.04
CA VAL A 633 -13.74 21.76 17.75
C VAL A 633 -14.89 20.84 17.34
N GLU A 634 -15.49 20.14 18.30
CA GLU A 634 -16.70 19.33 18.09
C GLU A 634 -17.86 20.21 17.56
N PRO A 635 -18.75 19.70 16.68
CA PRO A 635 -19.80 20.50 16.04
C PRO A 635 -20.75 21.24 16.98
N ASP A 636 -20.86 20.80 18.23
CA ASP A 636 -21.70 21.38 19.29
C ASP A 636 -20.90 22.15 20.37
N GLN A 637 -19.58 22.27 20.19
CA GLN A 637 -18.69 23.01 21.08
C GLN A 637 -18.12 24.26 20.41
N ASN A 638 -17.68 25.21 21.24
CA ASN A 638 -17.06 26.46 20.78
C ASN A 638 -15.54 26.47 20.97
N GLU A 639 -14.98 25.45 21.63
CA GLU A 639 -13.57 25.36 22.00
C GLU A 639 -13.09 23.91 21.87
N VAL A 640 -11.79 23.73 21.61
CA VAL A 640 -11.12 22.43 21.60
C VAL A 640 -10.97 21.95 23.04
N THR A 641 -11.57 20.82 23.39
CA THR A 641 -11.55 20.27 24.76
C THR A 641 -10.69 19.02 24.92
N ASP A 642 -10.27 18.40 23.81
CA ASP A 642 -9.36 17.25 23.73
C ASP A 642 -8.26 17.52 22.69
N SER A 643 -7.12 16.82 22.72
CA SER A 643 -6.03 17.04 21.76
C SER A 643 -5.07 15.85 21.74
N ILE A 644 -4.48 15.58 20.58
CA ILE A 644 -3.35 14.66 20.48
C ILE A 644 -2.04 15.35 20.90
N TYR A 645 -1.08 14.52 21.35
CA TYR A 645 0.22 14.98 21.82
C TYR A 645 1.38 14.17 21.24
N PRO A 646 2.57 14.78 21.11
CA PRO A 646 3.78 14.09 20.68
C PRO A 646 4.14 12.88 21.51
N VAL A 647 4.81 11.91 20.87
CA VAL A 647 5.18 10.64 21.50
C VAL A 647 6.32 10.75 22.50
N CYS A 648 7.14 11.80 22.43
CA CYS A 648 8.37 11.91 23.22
C CYS A 648 8.24 12.82 24.45
N PHE A 649 8.70 12.31 25.59
CA PHE A 649 8.80 12.97 26.89
C PHE A 649 10.25 13.12 27.31
N ILE A 650 10.52 14.11 28.14
CA ILE A 650 11.86 14.41 28.62
C ILE A 650 11.95 14.11 30.11
N GLN A 651 13.05 13.48 30.51
CA GLN A 651 13.35 13.23 31.91
C GLN A 651 13.77 14.54 32.58
N ASP A 652 13.04 14.92 33.61
CA ASP A 652 13.40 15.99 34.53
C ASP A 652 13.96 15.40 35.82
N LEU A 653 15.18 15.80 36.17
CA LEU A 653 15.89 15.35 37.37
C LEU A 653 15.85 16.47 38.40
N THR A 654 15.02 16.30 39.42
CA THR A 654 15.01 17.18 40.60
C THR A 654 15.81 16.53 41.74
N ASP A 655 16.19 17.31 42.75
CA ASP A 655 16.92 16.82 43.93
C ASP A 655 16.18 15.70 44.71
N THR A 656 14.88 15.53 44.47
CA THR A 656 14.01 14.61 45.23
C THR A 656 13.27 13.57 44.40
N ALA A 657 13.22 13.71 43.07
CA ALA A 657 12.50 12.79 42.20
C ALA A 657 12.97 12.87 40.73
N THR A 658 12.87 11.75 40.03
CA THR A 658 12.93 11.66 38.57
C THR A 658 11.51 11.66 38.03
N THR A 659 11.17 12.64 37.22
CA THR A 659 9.83 12.76 36.62
C THR A 659 9.89 12.89 35.11
N TRP A 660 8.87 12.40 34.42
CA TRP A 660 8.70 12.57 32.99
C TRP A 660 7.76 13.73 32.72
N VAL A 661 8.22 14.69 31.94
CA VAL A 661 7.45 15.89 31.57
C VAL A 661 7.35 16.00 30.06
N ASN A 662 6.28 16.65 29.60
CA ASN A 662 6.19 16.99 28.18
C ASN A 662 7.26 18.04 27.79
N GLN A 663 7.48 18.21 26.49
CA GLN A 663 8.57 19.05 26.00
C GLN A 663 8.36 20.54 26.30
N GLU A 664 7.11 21.03 26.33
CA GLU A 664 6.81 22.41 26.69
C GLU A 664 7.14 22.69 28.16
N LYS A 665 6.80 21.77 29.06
CA LYS A 665 7.11 21.90 30.48
C LYS A 665 8.62 21.87 30.72
N TYR A 666 9.34 20.98 30.02
CA TYR A 666 10.80 20.96 30.08
C TYR A 666 11.41 22.27 29.56
N ARG A 667 10.87 22.83 28.47
CA ARG A 667 11.29 24.15 27.94
C ARG A 667 11.14 25.25 28.99
N GLU A 668 10.05 25.26 29.74
CA GLU A 668 9.84 26.22 30.83
C GLU A 668 10.87 26.06 31.95
N ILE A 669 11.17 24.82 32.34
CA ILE A 669 12.17 24.50 33.37
C ILE A 669 13.57 24.97 32.93
N GLN A 670 13.91 24.77 31.66
CA GLN A 670 15.19 25.21 31.07
C GLN A 670 15.20 26.70 30.71
N GLU A 671 14.11 27.44 30.97
CA GLU A 671 13.93 28.85 30.60
C GLU A 671 14.24 29.13 29.11
N MET A 672 13.98 28.14 28.24
CA MET A 672 14.28 28.28 26.82
C MET A 672 13.20 29.11 26.11
N ASP A 673 13.63 30.12 25.36
CA ASP A 673 12.72 30.96 24.57
C ASP A 673 11.93 30.13 23.55
N LYS A 674 10.62 30.41 23.39
CA LYS A 674 9.75 29.68 22.46
C LYS A 674 10.25 29.76 21.01
N SER A 675 10.92 30.84 20.62
CA SER A 675 11.49 31.00 19.28
C SER A 675 12.62 30.01 18.97
N LYS A 676 13.15 29.35 20.00
CA LYS A 676 14.21 28.33 19.87
C LYS A 676 13.66 26.91 19.73
N CYS A 677 12.36 26.69 19.89
CA CYS A 677 11.75 25.40 19.58
C CYS A 677 11.97 25.03 18.10
N LEU A 678 11.96 23.74 17.77
CA LEU A 678 12.20 23.22 16.41
C LEU A 678 11.39 24.02 15.36
N TYR A 679 10.08 24.18 15.58
CA TYR A 679 9.19 24.89 14.66
C TYR A 679 8.76 26.29 15.14
N GLY A 680 9.54 26.88 16.05
CA GLY A 680 9.31 28.24 16.53
C GLY A 680 8.20 28.37 17.59
N SER A 681 7.74 29.61 17.79
CA SER A 681 7.02 30.01 19.00
C SER A 681 5.62 29.42 19.18
N ASP A 682 5.01 28.97 18.09
CA ASP A 682 3.62 28.48 18.06
C ASP A 682 3.53 26.94 18.17
N GLN A 683 4.67 26.23 18.13
CA GLN A 683 4.74 24.76 18.21
C GLN A 683 5.64 24.31 19.37
N THR A 684 5.20 24.59 20.59
CA THR A 684 5.95 24.28 21.82
C THR A 684 5.82 22.82 22.28
N LYS A 685 4.84 22.06 21.76
CA LYS A 685 4.66 20.64 22.09
C LYS A 685 5.79 19.75 21.56
N ASN A 686 6.40 20.11 20.43
CA ASN A 686 7.53 19.43 19.77
C ASN A 686 8.83 20.26 19.87
N CYS A 687 9.07 20.87 21.02
CA CYS A 687 10.11 21.90 21.14
C CYS A 687 11.54 21.37 21.00
N TYR A 688 11.82 20.18 21.53
CA TYR A 688 13.13 19.56 21.56
C TYR A 688 13.27 18.44 20.55
N ILE A 689 12.26 17.58 20.40
CA ILE A 689 12.27 16.42 19.51
C ILE A 689 10.95 16.33 18.78
N ASN A 690 11.03 16.03 17.49
CA ASN A 690 9.87 15.90 16.63
C ASN A 690 9.99 14.63 15.78
N ALA A 691 8.94 13.81 15.76
CA ALA A 691 8.79 12.79 14.74
C ALA A 691 8.38 13.46 13.44
N ILE A 692 9.08 13.19 12.34
CA ILE A 692 8.79 13.86 11.06
C ILE A 692 7.51 13.28 10.47
N ARG A 693 6.49 14.12 10.32
CA ARG A 693 5.23 13.76 9.65
C ARG A 693 5.51 13.25 8.22
N GLY A 694 5.00 12.06 7.90
CA GLY A 694 5.26 11.38 6.62
C GLY A 694 6.44 10.41 6.65
N ALA A 695 7.26 10.46 7.71
CA ALA A 695 8.33 9.51 8.03
C ALA A 695 8.25 9.04 9.50
N ASN A 696 7.05 9.11 10.07
CA ASN A 696 6.69 8.77 11.44
C ASN A 696 6.06 7.36 11.54
N GLN A 697 6.32 6.51 10.55
CA GLN A 697 5.99 5.10 10.57
C GLN A 697 7.16 4.24 10.12
N ALA A 698 7.27 3.05 10.71
CA ALA A 698 8.16 2.00 10.26
C ALA A 698 7.35 0.72 10.03
N VAL A 699 7.67 -0.01 8.97
CA VAL A 699 7.00 -1.23 8.56
C VAL A 699 8.04 -2.35 8.42
N TYR A 700 7.64 -3.55 8.81
CA TYR A 700 8.41 -4.78 8.66
C TYR A 700 7.48 -5.86 8.12
N SER A 701 7.88 -6.54 7.05
CA SER A 701 7.05 -7.54 6.37
C SER A 701 6.70 -8.71 7.25
N LYS A 702 7.68 -9.39 7.84
CA LYS A 702 7.44 -10.47 8.78
C LYS A 702 8.57 -10.65 9.80
N MET A 703 8.23 -11.35 10.88
CA MET A 703 9.18 -11.90 11.83
C MET A 703 8.89 -13.38 12.06
N ASP A 704 9.91 -14.20 11.84
CA ASP A 704 9.88 -15.63 12.14
C ASP A 704 9.65 -15.89 13.65
N PRO A 705 9.11 -17.07 14.00
CA PRO A 705 8.99 -17.47 15.40
C PRO A 705 10.30 -17.32 16.15
N LYS A 706 10.26 -16.69 17.31
CA LYS A 706 11.42 -16.54 18.22
C LYS A 706 12.60 -15.80 17.57
N LYS A 707 12.34 -14.85 16.67
CA LYS A 707 13.37 -13.97 16.07
C LYS A 707 12.94 -12.51 16.09
N SER A 708 13.93 -11.62 16.01
CA SER A 708 13.72 -10.24 15.56
C SER A 708 13.65 -10.17 14.04
N TRP A 709 13.17 -9.05 13.50
CA TRP A 709 13.18 -8.81 12.05
C TRP A 709 14.57 -8.98 11.45
N THR A 710 15.60 -8.40 12.08
CA THR A 710 16.99 -8.60 11.63
C THR A 710 17.40 -10.07 11.68
N GLY A 711 16.92 -10.85 12.66
CA GLY A 711 17.20 -12.28 12.73
C GLY A 711 16.46 -13.09 11.66
N THR A 712 15.35 -12.59 11.13
CA THR A 712 14.61 -13.19 10.00
C THR A 712 15.34 -12.98 8.68
N TYR A 713 15.83 -11.77 8.42
CA TYR A 713 16.48 -11.40 7.15
C TYR A 713 18.00 -11.56 7.14
N GLN A 714 18.59 -12.07 8.23
CA GLN A 714 20.03 -12.33 8.26
C GLN A 714 20.38 -13.58 7.45
N VAL A 715 21.08 -13.39 6.33
CA VAL A 715 21.62 -14.48 5.49
C VAL A 715 23.11 -14.66 5.80
N GLY A 716 23.43 -15.76 6.50
CA GLY A 716 24.82 -16.06 6.86
C GLY A 716 25.43 -14.99 7.78
N SER A 717 26.59 -14.45 7.39
CA SER A 717 27.31 -13.40 8.13
C SER A 717 27.10 -11.99 7.58
N GLU A 718 26.30 -11.83 6.53
CA GLU A 718 26.08 -10.52 5.90
C GLU A 718 25.24 -9.61 6.81
N PRO A 719 25.52 -8.30 6.85
CA PRO A 719 24.73 -7.35 7.60
C PRO A 719 23.35 -7.19 6.97
N VAL A 720 22.31 -7.15 7.79
CA VAL A 720 20.95 -6.82 7.35
C VAL A 720 20.92 -5.38 6.84
N ILE A 721 20.31 -5.18 5.68
CA ILE A 721 20.13 -3.87 5.05
C ILE A 721 18.80 -3.29 5.54
N PHE A 722 18.83 -2.05 6.03
CA PHE A 722 17.63 -1.30 6.40
C PHE A 722 17.24 -0.37 5.28
N ASN A 723 15.95 -0.32 4.96
CA ASN A 723 15.38 0.63 4.02
C ASN A 723 14.62 1.72 4.78
N LEU A 724 14.22 2.79 4.08
CA LEU A 724 13.46 3.89 4.71
C LEU A 724 12.09 3.44 5.24
N SER A 725 11.50 2.36 4.70
CA SER A 725 10.31 1.73 5.31
C SER A 725 10.55 1.26 6.74
N ASN A 726 11.76 0.85 7.10
CA ASN A 726 12.04 0.25 8.40
C ASN A 726 12.43 1.29 9.47
N ILE A 727 12.42 2.58 9.14
CA ILE A 727 13.04 3.65 9.94
C ILE A 727 12.03 4.77 10.23
N LEU A 728 11.87 5.08 11.51
CA LEU A 728 11.19 6.29 11.98
C LEU A 728 12.18 7.46 11.97
N MET A 729 11.84 8.58 11.33
CA MET A 729 12.71 9.76 11.31
C MET A 729 12.32 10.80 12.35
N PHE A 730 13.34 11.36 12.99
CA PHE A 730 13.21 12.34 14.06
C PHE A 730 14.19 13.50 13.87
N GLU A 731 13.82 14.64 14.45
CA GLU A 731 14.67 15.82 14.57
C GLU A 731 14.97 16.05 16.04
N VAL A 732 16.21 16.43 16.36
CA VAL A 732 16.59 16.86 17.71
C VAL A 732 17.15 18.28 17.68
N ASN A 733 16.62 19.12 18.56
CA ASN A 733 16.96 20.53 18.62
C ASN A 733 18.42 20.71 19.04
N LYS A 734 19.15 21.61 18.35
CA LYS A 734 20.54 21.96 18.70
C LYS A 734 20.70 22.57 20.09
N TRP A 735 19.61 23.08 20.68
CA TRP A 735 19.58 23.62 22.03
C TRP A 735 19.28 22.55 23.09
N THR A 736 19.11 21.29 22.71
CA THR A 736 18.95 20.18 23.65
C THR A 736 20.28 19.95 24.39
N PRO A 737 20.33 20.10 25.73
CA PRO A 737 21.56 19.88 26.48
C PRO A 737 22.06 18.44 26.33
N PRO A 738 23.36 18.20 26.10
CA PRO A 738 23.93 16.86 26.24
C PRO A 738 23.65 16.27 27.63
N GLY A 739 23.37 14.97 27.69
CA GLY A 739 22.90 14.26 28.89
C GLY A 739 21.38 14.26 29.06
N THR A 740 20.62 14.95 28.21
CA THR A 740 19.15 14.90 28.24
C THR A 740 18.66 13.51 27.85
N THR A 741 17.91 12.85 28.74
CA THR A 741 17.25 11.56 28.46
C THR A 741 15.85 11.79 27.92
N ILE A 742 15.55 11.14 26.81
CA ILE A 742 14.25 11.18 26.15
C ILE A 742 13.67 9.78 26.08
N ARG A 743 12.37 9.69 26.35
CA ARG A 743 11.58 8.48 26.17
C ARG A 743 10.44 8.75 25.23
N CYS A 744 10.39 8.03 24.13
CA CYS A 744 9.29 8.08 23.16
C CYS A 744 8.38 6.86 23.36
N ARG A 745 7.11 7.15 23.64
CA ARG A 745 6.03 6.18 23.82
C ARG A 745 5.33 5.94 22.49
N LEU A 746 5.80 4.93 21.78
CA LEU A 746 5.36 4.57 20.44
C LEU A 746 4.23 3.54 20.49
N ARG A 747 3.57 3.35 19.35
CA ARG A 747 2.51 2.35 19.17
C ARG A 747 2.91 1.36 18.09
N ALA A 748 2.72 0.07 18.33
CA ALA A 748 3.01 -0.97 17.36
C ALA A 748 1.83 -1.92 17.20
N ARG A 749 1.65 -2.50 16.01
CA ARG A 749 0.67 -3.57 15.75
C ARG A 749 1.15 -4.41 14.58
N PHE A 750 0.40 -5.46 14.25
CA PHE A 750 0.69 -6.30 13.09
C PHE A 750 -0.58 -6.88 12.48
N THR A 751 -0.55 -7.25 11.20
CA THR A 751 -1.76 -7.57 10.42
C THR A 751 -2.46 -8.86 10.86
N ASN A 752 -1.72 -9.89 11.30
CA ASN A 752 -2.33 -11.09 11.88
C ASN A 752 -2.50 -11.02 13.41
N CYS A 753 -2.64 -9.81 13.95
CA CYS A 753 -2.95 -9.56 15.35
C CYS A 753 -4.46 -9.60 15.59
N ARG A 754 -4.94 -10.45 16.50
CA ARG A 754 -6.37 -10.56 16.81
C ARG A 754 -6.87 -9.29 17.51
N ASP A 755 -6.26 -8.95 18.65
CA ASP A 755 -6.67 -7.86 19.54
C ASP A 755 -6.09 -6.49 19.16
N CYS A 756 -5.54 -6.35 17.95
CA CYS A 756 -5.18 -5.05 17.38
C CYS A 756 -6.30 -4.45 16.51
N PHE A 757 -7.27 -5.27 16.10
CA PHE A 757 -8.38 -4.82 15.25
C PHE A 757 -9.74 -5.06 15.91
N GLU A 758 -9.83 -6.00 16.85
CA GLU A 758 -11.09 -6.40 17.47
C GLU A 758 -11.24 -5.79 18.87
N ASN A 759 -12.43 -5.26 19.13
CA ASN A 759 -12.81 -4.63 20.39
C ASN A 759 -13.52 -5.67 21.29
N PRO A 760 -12.89 -6.10 22.40
CA PRO A 760 -13.47 -7.11 23.29
C PRO A 760 -14.74 -6.63 24.01
N ASP A 761 -14.94 -5.31 24.13
CA ASP A 761 -16.13 -4.73 24.75
C ASP A 761 -17.37 -4.82 23.85
N TRP A 762 -17.19 -5.16 22.57
CA TRP A 762 -18.23 -5.23 21.54
C TRP A 762 -18.22 -6.58 20.83
N GLU A 763 -18.21 -7.66 21.61
CA GLU A 763 -18.25 -9.04 21.11
C GLU A 763 -17.12 -9.38 20.11
N ASN A 764 -15.97 -8.72 20.22
CA ASN A 764 -14.83 -8.79 19.29
C ASN A 764 -15.16 -8.29 17.87
N ASP A 765 -16.00 -7.26 17.74
CA ASP A 765 -16.17 -6.55 16.47
C ASP A 765 -15.05 -5.53 16.23
N ASP A 766 -14.90 -5.05 15.00
CA ASP A 766 -13.76 -4.20 14.64
C ASP A 766 -13.78 -2.85 15.39
N PHE A 767 -12.64 -2.40 15.92
CA PHE A 767 -12.52 -1.08 16.54
C PHE A 767 -13.08 0.04 15.65
N LEU A 768 -13.82 0.96 16.26
CA LEU A 768 -14.27 2.17 15.59
C LEU A 768 -13.07 3.06 15.26
N ASP A 769 -13.17 3.85 14.19
CA ASP A 769 -12.03 4.62 13.66
C ASP A 769 -11.38 5.48 14.75
N TYR A 770 -12.16 6.25 15.52
CA TYR A 770 -11.59 7.11 16.57
C TYR A 770 -10.74 6.38 17.61
N GLN A 771 -10.97 5.08 17.84
CA GLN A 771 -10.22 4.31 18.82
C GLN A 771 -8.75 4.13 18.43
N TYR A 772 -8.41 4.24 17.14
CA TYR A 772 -7.02 4.22 16.67
C TYR A 772 -6.26 5.53 16.98
N SER A 773 -6.92 6.56 17.54
CA SER A 773 -6.23 7.71 18.15
C SER A 773 -5.69 7.38 19.55
N GLY A 774 -6.16 6.29 20.15
CA GLY A 774 -5.74 5.80 21.46
C GLY A 774 -4.68 4.70 21.43
N GLY A 775 -4.53 4.02 22.57
CA GLY A 775 -3.57 2.93 22.75
C GLY A 775 -4.17 1.52 22.63
N ALA A 776 -5.49 1.35 22.74
CA ALA A 776 -6.11 0.02 22.80
C ALA A 776 -5.83 -0.88 21.58
N PRO A 777 -5.89 -0.40 20.33
CA PRO A 777 -5.60 -1.20 19.14
C PRO A 777 -4.10 -1.54 18.94
N PHE A 778 -3.23 -1.07 19.84
CA PHE A 778 -1.79 -1.15 19.68
C PHE A 778 -1.12 -1.79 20.89
N ARG A 779 0.04 -2.38 20.66
CA ARG A 779 1.05 -2.62 21.68
C ARG A 779 1.78 -1.31 21.94
N VAL A 780 1.73 -0.80 23.16
CA VAL A 780 2.49 0.40 23.54
C VAL A 780 3.93 0.01 23.86
N ILE A 781 4.89 0.64 23.17
CA ILE A 781 6.33 0.35 23.32
C ILE A 781 7.11 1.63 23.63
N HIS A 782 8.24 1.48 24.32
CA HIS A 782 9.05 2.61 24.77
C HIS A 782 10.45 2.53 24.18
N ILE A 783 10.90 3.61 23.54
CA ILE A 783 12.30 3.78 23.15
C ILE A 783 12.89 4.90 23.99
N GLU A 784 14.01 4.62 24.62
CA GLU A 784 14.76 5.58 25.42
C GLU A 784 16.15 5.79 24.83
N PHE A 785 16.57 7.04 24.74
CA PHE A 785 17.92 7.41 24.33
C PHE A 785 18.35 8.68 25.06
N THR A 786 19.66 8.87 25.16
CA THR A 786 20.27 10.07 25.74
C THR A 786 20.95 10.86 24.63
N VAL A 787 20.72 12.17 24.60
CA VAL A 787 21.42 13.07 23.69
C VAL A 787 22.85 13.24 24.18
N ILE A 788 23.83 13.02 23.32
CA ILE A 788 25.26 13.07 23.67
C ILE A 788 25.99 14.21 22.93
N ASP A 789 27.21 14.52 23.37
CA ASP A 789 28.07 15.56 22.77
C ASP A 789 28.74 15.10 21.47
#